data_AF-A0A3S0BW92-F1
#
_entry.id   AF-A0A3S0BW92-F1
#
_cell.length_a   1.000
_cell.length_b   1.000
_cell.length_c   1.000
_cell.angle_alpha   90.00
_cell.angle_beta   90.00
_cell.angle_gamma   90.00
#
_symmetry.space_group_name_H-M   'P 1'
#
loop_
_entity.id
_entity.type
_entity.pdbx_description
1 polymer ?
#
loop_
_entity_poly.entity_id
_entity_poly.type
_entity_poly.pdbx_seq_one_letter_code
_entity_poly.pdbx_strand_id
1 'polypeptide(L)'
;MLVYHARFGWATGGFLGVSLFFTLSGFLITSLLLREGVRRDSVDLRGFWVRRFRRLLPASWVTIGIVVAMGLVGVWNTDQLRDLRGDVPFALAEIINWHFIAQGRSYGAAFQAPSPLEHFWSLAVEQQFYVLLPLVIAGLLALERRRGGRSVRSVVAVCSVGLVASAALNGYLARSNLDAAYFSTFSRMFELLAGALLACALLRRIRFRAAWARGIADALAVVGLAVSVVFWNVATVRSTWMYPVGFLVVAACTVGLILGALQGGLVTRVLAVRPLVELGRISYGVYLLHWPIFLWLTPERVGWSDGPLFALRMAVTLTASVLMFRLLEQPVRVGGLLPARRARVVAPATVLVLLVTTGLATMDLPAPTSLQQAAAATPTTVPPRPLTVTVIGDQFAASLDGHLAVGGRSPMDGTVVANAGCGLAVGGWVRRADGAVERDVDRCAAARQGWIDQVAATRPDVVVVMAGTRDLADRRLSPSTPWAAPGSPEIDDFLRADVADLLGDLSATGTQVVVLSTPPVRSTTPDPAPVPTTLPADPTQAAMLVAEGQEAATGVPPAGHAENDDARRAAWNSVLRSAAISAGVTFLDADAEMATWPGGALDPRWRTEGIGLSPDGAARLSRWIAPRIRDLQTGIAAPAPLSALSTAGELPPAPPPTPRRTVPAGRAVDTLVVGDSVAHGIGYGLERWSKGRSDLEVLNGARLGCPIARGGSFRFRRDIATFGADCDWATVFPGLLQGQRPDVIVLGTGIWEVVDRRFPGDDRWRHIGQPEVDAYILKELVSAIDALGASGAEVVLLTYPHFQAGLDQGFTNLPESDPARVDRLNELLRQAAAARPGVATVLDLQGWYAQQPPDQDRVRRPDGLHFTDEFAPTIGEWLGPQLVALGRTPI
;
A
#
# COMPACT_ATOMS: atom_id res chain seq x y z
N MET A 1 -6.92 21.12 2.14
CA MET A 1 -8.22 20.42 2.03
C MET A 1 -8.75 20.38 0.60
N LEU A 2 -9.13 21.50 -0.04
CA LEU A 2 -9.74 21.46 -1.38
C LEU A 2 -8.84 20.79 -2.43
N VAL A 3 -7.55 21.13 -2.46
CA VAL A 3 -6.55 20.49 -3.34
C VAL A 3 -6.39 18.99 -3.04
N TYR A 4 -6.47 18.60 -1.77
CA TYR A 4 -6.42 17.19 -1.34
C TYR A 4 -7.62 16.40 -1.86
N HIS A 5 -8.83 16.95 -1.74
CA HIS A 5 -10.03 16.32 -2.30
C HIS A 5 -10.06 16.31 -3.84
N ALA A 6 -9.26 17.18 -4.49
CA ALA A 6 -9.06 17.14 -5.94
C ALA A 6 -8.04 16.08 -6.39
N ARG A 7 -7.43 15.34 -5.46
CA ARG A 7 -6.47 14.24 -5.71
C ARG A 7 -5.15 14.66 -6.35
N PHE A 8 -4.69 15.90 -6.12
CA PHE A 8 -3.34 16.27 -6.51
C PHE A 8 -2.29 15.57 -5.64
N GLY A 9 -1.41 14.80 -6.27
CA GLY A 9 -0.47 13.89 -5.59
C GLY A 9 0.54 14.55 -4.64
N TRP A 10 0.78 15.86 -4.74
CA TRP A 10 1.65 16.60 -3.83
C TRP A 10 0.94 17.06 -2.55
N ALA A 11 -0.39 17.02 -2.48
CA ALA A 11 -1.17 17.55 -1.37
C ALA A 11 -1.68 16.45 -0.42
N THR A 12 -0.91 15.38 -0.22
CA THR A 12 -1.27 14.15 0.54
C THR A 12 -1.73 14.43 1.98
N GLY A 13 -1.14 15.44 2.63
CA GLY A 13 -1.45 15.85 4.00
C GLY A 13 -2.54 16.92 4.13
N GLY A 14 -3.27 17.24 3.05
CA GLY A 14 -4.24 18.33 3.06
C GLY A 14 -5.46 18.12 3.97
N PHE A 15 -5.65 16.92 4.54
CA PHE A 15 -6.61 16.61 5.61
C PHE A 15 -6.30 17.35 6.92
N LEU A 16 -5.03 17.71 7.15
CA LEU A 16 -4.59 18.49 8.32
C LEU A 16 -5.18 19.90 8.37
N GLY A 17 -5.84 20.35 7.29
CA GLY A 17 -6.64 21.57 7.30
C GLY A 17 -7.74 21.56 8.37
N VAL A 18 -8.31 20.38 8.66
CA VAL A 18 -9.30 20.22 9.74
C VAL A 18 -8.66 20.44 11.11
N SER A 19 -7.42 19.99 11.30
CA SER A 19 -6.70 20.20 12.56
C SER A 19 -6.40 21.67 12.86
N LEU A 20 -5.99 22.42 11.83
CA LEU A 20 -5.84 23.87 11.93
C LEU A 20 -7.15 24.54 12.35
N PHE A 21 -8.26 24.07 11.78
CA PHE A 21 -9.59 24.58 12.11
C PHE A 21 -10.00 24.25 13.56
N PHE A 22 -9.75 23.03 14.05
CA PHE A 22 -10.02 22.65 15.44
C PHE A 22 -9.30 23.54 16.45
N THR A 23 -8.00 23.75 16.28
CA THR A 23 -7.23 24.62 17.19
C THR A 23 -7.70 26.08 17.11
N LEU A 24 -8.01 26.59 15.91
CA LEU A 24 -8.56 27.94 15.76
C LEU A 24 -9.94 28.08 16.44
N SER A 25 -10.82 27.09 16.26
CA SER A 25 -12.16 27.05 16.85
C SER A 25 -12.11 27.01 18.38
N GLY A 26 -11.22 26.19 18.96
CA GLY A 26 -10.96 26.16 20.39
C GLY A 26 -10.51 27.51 20.94
N PHE A 27 -9.60 28.19 20.24
CA PHE A 27 -9.12 29.53 20.62
C PHE A 27 -10.23 30.58 20.58
N LEU A 28 -11.01 30.63 19.50
CA LEU A 28 -12.04 31.65 19.29
C LEU A 28 -13.19 31.53 20.28
N ILE A 29 -13.73 30.32 20.50
CA ILE A 29 -14.84 30.12 21.43
C ILE A 29 -14.40 30.37 22.87
N THR A 30 -13.25 29.84 23.28
CA THR A 30 -12.73 30.06 24.64
C THR A 30 -12.46 31.55 24.89
N SER A 31 -11.87 32.27 23.92
CA SER A 31 -11.65 33.71 24.03
C SER A 31 -12.94 34.50 24.22
N LEU A 32 -14.02 34.13 23.54
CA LEU A 32 -15.33 34.78 23.68
C LEU A 32 -15.91 34.53 25.09
N LEU A 33 -15.90 33.28 25.54
CA LEU A 33 -16.42 32.88 26.86
C LEU A 33 -15.66 33.55 28.01
N LEU A 34 -14.32 33.55 27.95
CA LEU A 34 -13.51 34.14 29.01
C LEU A 34 -13.65 35.67 29.03
N ARG A 35 -13.72 36.34 27.87
CA ARG A 35 -13.95 37.79 27.82
C ARG A 35 -15.32 38.18 28.38
N GLU A 36 -16.34 37.37 28.14
CA GLU A 36 -17.68 37.58 28.71
C GLU A 36 -17.69 37.30 30.22
N GLY A 37 -17.20 36.14 30.65
CA GLY A 37 -17.19 35.71 32.05
C GLY A 37 -16.31 36.57 32.96
N VAL A 38 -15.23 37.16 32.45
CA VAL A 38 -14.38 38.11 33.20
C VAL A 38 -15.01 39.51 33.28
N ARG A 39 -15.75 39.95 32.24
CA ARG A 39 -16.31 41.31 32.18
C ARG A 39 -17.68 41.44 32.85
N ARG A 40 -18.51 40.40 32.83
CA ARG A 40 -19.92 40.43 33.27
C ARG A 40 -20.20 39.60 34.52
N ASP A 41 -19.17 39.08 35.18
CA ASP A 41 -19.26 38.15 36.32
C ASP A 41 -20.18 36.91 36.10
N SER A 42 -20.58 36.66 34.85
CA SER A 42 -21.47 35.57 34.44
C SER A 42 -21.26 35.27 32.95
N VAL A 43 -21.58 34.04 32.55
CA VAL A 43 -21.54 33.62 31.14
C VAL A 43 -22.99 33.44 30.68
N ASP A 44 -23.43 34.22 29.70
CA ASP A 44 -24.75 34.05 29.06
C ASP A 44 -24.71 32.85 28.09
N LEU A 45 -24.85 31.64 28.64
CA LEU A 45 -24.83 30.39 27.89
C LEU A 45 -25.92 30.36 26.82
N ARG A 46 -27.12 30.86 27.14
CA ARG A 46 -28.24 30.90 26.20
C ARG A 46 -27.93 31.80 25.02
N GLY A 47 -27.50 33.03 25.26
CA GLY A 47 -27.11 33.95 24.19
C GLY A 47 -25.91 33.44 23.40
N PHE A 48 -24.94 32.81 24.06
CA PHE A 48 -23.80 32.18 23.40
C PHE A 48 -24.25 31.12 22.38
N TRP A 49 -25.06 30.14 22.82
CA TRP A 49 -25.55 29.09 21.93
C TRP A 49 -26.47 29.63 20.83
N VAL A 50 -27.38 30.56 21.13
CA VAL A 50 -28.25 31.17 20.10
C VAL A 50 -27.42 31.85 19.00
N ARG A 51 -26.35 32.57 19.35
CA ARG A 51 -25.44 33.20 18.38
C ARG A 51 -24.72 32.15 17.53
N ARG A 52 -24.34 31.00 18.12
CA ARG A 52 -23.65 29.93 17.40
C ARG A 52 -24.60 29.14 16.50
N PHE A 53 -25.79 28.79 16.99
CA PHE A 53 -26.84 28.13 16.23
C PHE A 53 -27.23 28.94 14.98
N ARG A 54 -27.44 30.26 15.12
CA ARG A 54 -27.73 31.15 13.99
C ARG A 54 -26.59 31.24 12.96
N ARG A 55 -25.37 30.93 13.37
CA ARG A 55 -24.20 30.99 12.50
C ARG A 55 -23.97 29.67 11.73
N LEU A 56 -24.23 28.52 12.34
CA LEU A 56 -23.81 27.22 11.80
C LEU A 56 -24.96 26.41 11.20
N LEU A 57 -26.00 26.10 12.00
CA LEU A 57 -27.03 25.14 11.58
C LEU A 57 -27.80 25.49 10.30
N PRO A 58 -28.18 26.75 10.02
CA PRO A 58 -28.93 27.05 8.79
C PRO A 58 -28.20 26.61 7.53
N ALA A 59 -26.91 26.90 7.43
CA ALA A 59 -26.11 26.54 6.26
C ALA A 59 -25.80 25.04 6.21
N SER A 60 -25.59 24.37 7.36
CA SER A 60 -25.42 22.92 7.40
C SER A 60 -26.69 22.19 6.93
N TRP A 61 -27.86 22.60 7.41
CA TRP A 61 -29.15 22.02 7.00
C TRP A 61 -29.49 22.27 5.53
N VAL A 62 -29.21 23.47 5.01
CA VAL A 62 -29.38 23.76 3.57
C VAL A 62 -28.45 22.87 2.74
N THR A 63 -27.22 22.64 3.19
CA THR A 63 -26.28 21.74 2.50
C THR A 63 -26.79 20.30 2.52
N ILE A 64 -27.30 19.81 3.65
CA ILE A 64 -27.95 18.49 3.73
C ILE A 64 -29.13 18.42 2.76
N GLY A 65 -29.96 19.46 2.69
CA GLY A 65 -31.06 19.55 1.72
C GLY A 65 -30.60 19.51 0.27
N ILE A 66 -29.51 20.22 -0.07
CA ILE A 66 -28.88 20.16 -1.40
C ILE A 66 -28.42 18.73 -1.70
N VAL A 67 -27.76 18.07 -0.75
CA VAL A 67 -27.32 16.67 -0.90
C VAL A 67 -28.50 15.73 -1.15
N VAL A 68 -29.58 15.84 -0.38
CA VAL A 68 -30.78 15.01 -0.58
C VAL A 68 -31.43 15.31 -1.94
N ALA A 69 -31.53 16.58 -2.33
CA ALA A 69 -32.08 16.99 -3.63
C ALA A 69 -31.24 16.45 -4.80
N MET A 70 -29.91 16.47 -4.69
CA MET A 70 -29.00 15.87 -5.67
C MET A 70 -29.25 14.36 -5.80
N GLY A 71 -29.54 13.68 -4.69
CA GLY A 71 -29.92 12.27 -4.69
C GLY A 71 -31.22 12.01 -5.46
N LEU A 72 -32.24 12.83 -5.24
CA LEU A 72 -33.53 12.74 -5.92
C LEU A 72 -33.44 12.90 -7.45
N VAL A 73 -32.47 13.67 -7.94
CA VAL A 73 -32.23 13.86 -9.38
C VAL A 73 -31.17 12.91 -9.95
N GLY A 74 -30.84 11.83 -9.23
CA GLY A 74 -29.96 10.77 -9.71
C GLY A 74 -28.47 11.13 -9.75
N VAL A 75 -28.02 12.11 -8.95
CA VAL A 75 -26.60 12.47 -8.89
C VAL A 75 -25.79 11.42 -8.13
N TRP A 76 -26.36 10.78 -7.12
CA TRP A 76 -25.65 9.80 -6.29
C TRP A 76 -25.81 8.38 -6.85
N ASN A 77 -24.78 7.56 -6.68
CA ASN A 77 -24.90 6.13 -6.98
C ASN A 77 -25.75 5.42 -5.89
N THR A 78 -26.07 4.15 -6.13
CA THR A 78 -26.94 3.36 -5.23
C THR A 78 -26.40 3.27 -3.81
N ASP A 79 -25.08 3.12 -3.63
CA ASP A 79 -24.46 3.01 -2.30
C ASP A 79 -24.49 4.34 -1.56
N GLN A 80 -24.17 5.44 -2.24
CA GLN A 80 -24.25 6.79 -1.67
C GLN A 80 -25.69 7.15 -1.28
N LEU A 81 -26.69 6.80 -2.10
CA LEU A 81 -28.10 6.98 -1.76
C LEU A 81 -28.48 6.15 -0.52
N ARG A 82 -28.02 4.89 -0.45
CA ARG A 82 -28.28 4.01 0.69
C ARG A 82 -27.69 4.58 1.98
N ASP A 83 -26.47 5.10 1.91
CA ASP A 83 -25.76 5.71 3.04
C ASP A 83 -26.48 6.96 3.57
N LEU A 84 -27.10 7.77 2.70
CA LEU A 84 -27.82 8.98 3.14
C LEU A 84 -28.95 8.67 4.14
N ARG A 85 -29.57 7.49 4.04
CA ARG A 85 -30.60 7.05 4.99
C ARG A 85 -30.05 6.93 6.42
N GLY A 86 -28.81 6.46 6.55
CA GLY A 86 -28.08 6.40 7.82
C GLY A 86 -27.47 7.74 8.19
N ASP A 87 -26.87 8.47 7.25
CA ASP A 87 -26.06 9.65 7.53
C ASP A 87 -26.87 10.90 7.89
N VAL A 88 -27.99 11.15 7.19
CA VAL A 88 -28.76 12.38 7.35
C VAL A 88 -29.26 12.60 8.79
N PRO A 89 -29.87 11.61 9.48
CA PRO A 89 -30.28 11.77 10.87
C PRO A 89 -29.13 12.16 11.81
N PHE A 90 -27.96 11.53 11.66
CA PHE A 90 -26.82 11.80 12.54
C PHE A 90 -26.09 13.09 12.17
N ALA A 91 -26.11 13.50 10.89
CA ALA A 91 -25.64 14.81 10.47
C ALA A 91 -26.52 15.93 11.03
N LEU A 92 -27.85 15.79 10.96
CA LEU A 92 -28.81 16.74 11.52
C LEU A 92 -28.68 16.87 13.04
N ALA A 93 -28.38 15.75 13.71
CA ALA A 93 -28.11 15.71 15.15
C ALA A 93 -26.68 16.11 15.54
N GLU A 94 -25.81 16.43 14.57
CA GLU A 94 -24.41 16.83 14.77
C GLU A 94 -23.58 15.77 15.55
N ILE A 95 -23.84 14.49 15.26
CA ILE A 95 -23.19 13.30 15.86
C ILE A 95 -22.77 12.24 14.82
N ILE A 96 -22.70 12.61 13.53
CA ILE A 96 -22.35 11.67 12.44
C ILE A 96 -20.98 11.01 12.60
N ASN A 97 -20.05 11.65 13.30
CA ASN A 97 -18.76 11.03 13.59
C ASN A 97 -18.89 9.72 14.39
N TRP A 98 -19.86 9.63 15.30
CA TRP A 98 -20.14 8.39 16.04
C TRP A 98 -20.83 7.34 15.18
N HIS A 99 -21.66 7.77 14.22
CA HIS A 99 -22.25 6.88 13.22
C HIS A 99 -21.16 6.22 12.37
N PHE A 100 -20.19 6.99 11.88
CA PHE A 100 -19.06 6.48 11.11
C PHE A 100 -18.17 5.53 11.91
N ILE A 101 -17.92 5.82 13.20
CA ILE A 101 -17.18 4.91 14.07
C ILE A 101 -17.96 3.60 14.26
N ALA A 102 -19.26 3.67 14.50
CA ALA A 102 -20.11 2.49 14.69
C ALA A 102 -20.22 1.62 13.42
N GLN A 103 -20.11 2.24 12.24
CA GLN A 103 -20.09 1.55 10.95
C GLN A 103 -18.72 0.99 10.55
N GLY A 104 -17.66 1.24 11.33
CA GLY A 104 -16.30 0.86 10.95
C GLY A 104 -15.80 1.57 9.68
N ARG A 105 -16.31 2.79 9.41
CA ARG A 105 -16.00 3.53 8.19
C ARG A 105 -14.57 4.06 8.26
N SER A 106 -13.79 3.92 7.18
CA SER A 106 -12.43 4.46 7.13
C SER A 106 -12.31 5.75 6.33
N TYR A 107 -11.86 6.82 7.00
CA TYR A 107 -11.58 8.11 6.35
C TYR A 107 -10.47 8.00 5.29
N GLY A 108 -9.52 7.07 5.47
CA GLY A 108 -8.46 6.80 4.49
C GLY A 108 -8.96 6.08 3.23
N ALA A 109 -10.18 5.54 3.24
CA ALA A 109 -10.84 4.86 2.13
C ALA A 109 -11.92 5.74 1.45
N ALA A 110 -12.08 7.00 1.88
CA ALA A 110 -13.06 8.00 1.42
C ALA A 110 -13.04 8.37 -0.08
N PHE A 111 -12.35 7.60 -0.91
CA PHE A 111 -12.20 7.84 -2.34
C PHE A 111 -12.83 6.75 -3.21
N GLN A 112 -13.38 5.69 -2.57
CA GLN A 112 -14.15 4.62 -3.20
C GLN A 112 -15.60 4.74 -2.71
N ALA A 113 -16.42 5.49 -3.45
CA ALA A 113 -17.83 5.80 -3.14
C ALA A 113 -18.10 6.41 -1.73
N PRO A 114 -17.49 7.56 -1.40
CA PRO A 114 -17.72 8.19 -0.10
C PRO A 114 -19.14 8.72 0.09
N SER A 115 -19.56 8.80 1.35
CA SER A 115 -20.78 9.47 1.73
C SER A 115 -20.74 10.94 1.28
N PRO A 116 -21.83 11.45 0.67
CA PRO A 116 -21.94 12.87 0.35
C PRO A 116 -21.88 13.79 1.58
N LEU A 117 -22.07 13.24 2.79
CA LEU A 117 -22.00 13.96 4.06
C LEU A 117 -20.74 13.63 4.87
N GLU A 118 -19.76 12.92 4.31
CA GLU A 118 -18.61 12.44 5.07
C GLU A 118 -17.88 13.54 5.85
N HIS A 119 -17.55 14.65 5.20
CA HIS A 119 -16.92 15.81 5.84
C HIS A 119 -17.69 16.43 7.03
N PHE A 120 -18.96 16.08 7.29
CA PHE A 120 -19.69 16.54 8.47
C PHE A 120 -19.15 15.95 9.79
N TRP A 121 -18.33 14.90 9.74
CA TRP A 121 -17.74 14.30 10.95
C TRP A 121 -17.00 15.34 11.80
N SER A 122 -16.24 16.24 11.18
CA SER A 122 -15.46 17.23 11.93
C SER A 122 -16.35 18.36 12.45
N LEU A 123 -17.45 18.67 11.76
CA LEU A 123 -18.46 19.61 12.23
C LEU A 123 -19.13 19.06 13.50
N ALA A 124 -19.48 17.77 13.51
CA ALA A 124 -20.04 17.09 14.68
C ALA A 124 -19.11 17.18 15.90
N VAL A 125 -17.81 16.90 15.74
CA VAL A 125 -16.79 17.08 16.79
C VAL A 125 -16.78 18.51 17.32
N GLU A 126 -16.82 19.50 16.41
CA GLU A 126 -16.84 20.92 16.76
C GLU A 126 -18.10 21.32 17.54
N GLN A 127 -19.29 20.87 17.12
CA GLN A 127 -20.55 21.17 17.82
C GLN A 127 -20.60 20.55 19.22
N GLN A 128 -20.14 19.31 19.37
CA GLN A 128 -20.05 18.64 20.67
C GLN A 128 -19.19 19.44 21.64
N PHE A 129 -18.04 19.95 21.15
CA PHE A 129 -17.20 20.86 21.92
C PHE A 129 -17.90 22.18 22.28
N TYR A 130 -18.72 22.74 21.37
CA TYR A 130 -19.47 23.98 21.60
C TYR A 130 -20.64 23.85 22.56
N VAL A 131 -21.16 22.65 22.76
CA VAL A 131 -22.14 22.37 23.80
C VAL A 131 -21.42 22.19 25.14
N LEU A 132 -20.38 21.36 25.18
CA LEU A 132 -19.73 20.96 26.44
C LEU A 132 -18.80 22.02 27.04
N LEU A 133 -17.93 22.65 26.24
CA LEU A 133 -16.92 23.58 26.76
C LEU A 133 -17.53 24.78 27.51
N PRO A 134 -18.59 25.47 27.00
CA PRO A 134 -19.19 26.59 27.73
C PRO A 134 -19.71 26.19 29.11
N LEU A 135 -20.30 25.00 29.24
CA LEU A 135 -20.78 24.47 30.52
C LEU A 135 -19.63 24.27 31.50
N VAL A 136 -18.54 23.64 31.04
CA VAL A 136 -17.34 23.40 31.84
C VAL A 136 -16.72 24.73 32.28
N ILE A 137 -16.50 25.67 31.37
CA ILE A 137 -15.90 26.97 31.70
C ILE A 137 -16.81 27.75 32.66
N ALA A 138 -18.12 27.83 32.40
CA ALA A 138 -19.04 28.55 33.27
C ALA A 138 -19.06 27.96 34.69
N GLY A 139 -19.07 26.63 34.81
CA GLY A 139 -19.02 25.92 36.09
C GLY A 139 -17.71 26.15 36.85
N LEU A 140 -16.57 26.07 36.18
CA LEU A 140 -15.25 26.30 36.79
C LEU A 140 -15.10 27.74 37.25
N LEU A 141 -15.50 28.72 36.44
CA LEU A 141 -15.49 30.13 36.83
C LEU A 141 -16.43 30.40 38.02
N ALA A 142 -17.61 29.77 38.06
CA ALA A 142 -18.52 29.89 39.19
C ALA A 142 -17.93 29.28 40.48
N LEU A 143 -17.23 28.14 40.38
CA LEU A 143 -16.57 27.51 41.52
C LEU A 143 -15.39 28.33 42.05
N GLU A 144 -14.54 28.87 41.16
CA GLU A 144 -13.43 29.75 41.54
C GLU A 144 -13.95 30.99 42.26
N ARG A 145 -15.06 31.58 41.77
CA ARG A 145 -15.72 32.71 42.43
C ARG A 145 -16.23 32.37 43.82
N ARG A 146 -16.86 31.19 44.01
CA ARG A 146 -17.30 30.72 45.33
C ARG A 146 -16.14 30.59 46.33
N ARG A 147 -14.93 30.31 45.84
CA ARG A 147 -13.70 30.24 46.63
C ARG A 147 -12.99 31.60 46.78
N GLY A 148 -13.63 32.71 46.39
CA GLY A 148 -13.05 34.06 46.45
C GLY A 148 -12.03 34.38 45.35
N GLY A 149 -11.81 33.48 44.40
CA GLY A 149 -10.88 33.66 43.29
C GLY A 149 -11.56 34.22 42.03
N ARG A 150 -10.86 35.10 41.29
CA ARG A 150 -11.24 35.54 39.93
C ARG A 150 -10.18 35.12 38.89
N SER A 151 -9.65 33.91 39.06
CA SER A 151 -8.61 33.33 38.22
C SER A 151 -9.22 32.52 37.07
N VAL A 152 -8.38 32.04 36.15
CA VAL A 152 -8.72 31.01 35.15
C VAL A 152 -7.89 29.73 35.36
N ARG A 153 -7.40 29.52 36.60
CA ARG A 153 -6.42 28.46 36.90
C ARG A 153 -7.07 27.08 36.77
N SER A 154 -8.30 26.94 37.26
CA SER A 154 -9.08 25.71 37.14
C SER A 154 -9.38 25.39 35.68
N VAL A 155 -9.69 26.41 34.86
CA VAL A 155 -9.89 26.23 33.41
C VAL A 155 -8.61 25.75 32.74
N VAL A 156 -7.46 26.36 33.05
CA VAL A 156 -6.16 25.91 32.53
C VAL A 156 -5.86 24.49 32.96
N ALA A 157 -6.03 24.14 34.24
CA ALA A 157 -5.76 22.80 34.75
C ALA A 157 -6.63 21.73 34.04
N VAL A 158 -7.94 21.97 33.94
CA VAL A 158 -8.86 21.03 33.28
C VAL A 158 -8.55 20.90 31.79
N CYS A 159 -8.26 22.02 31.09
CA CYS A 159 -7.90 21.96 29.67
C CYS A 159 -6.57 21.24 29.44
N SER A 160 -5.57 21.44 30.31
CA SER A 160 -4.28 20.76 30.21
C SER A 160 -4.41 19.25 30.45
N VAL A 161 -5.14 18.85 31.49
CA VAL A 161 -5.40 17.42 31.76
C VAL A 161 -6.19 16.80 30.61
N GLY A 162 -7.24 17.48 30.13
CA GLY A 162 -8.03 17.03 28.99
C GLY A 162 -7.22 16.89 27.70
N LEU A 163 -6.28 17.81 27.46
CA LEU A 163 -5.39 17.78 26.29
C LEU A 163 -4.49 16.55 26.35
N VAL A 164 -3.81 16.32 27.48
CA VAL A 164 -2.93 15.16 27.66
C VAL A 164 -3.72 13.86 27.55
N ALA A 165 -4.87 13.76 28.22
CA ALA A 165 -5.72 12.57 28.17
C ALA A 165 -6.24 12.29 26.75
N SER A 166 -6.68 13.32 26.03
CA SER A 166 -7.18 13.20 24.67
C SER A 166 -6.07 12.80 23.68
N ALA A 167 -4.87 13.37 23.81
CA ALA A 167 -3.73 12.99 22.98
C ALA A 167 -3.21 11.57 23.27
N ALA A 168 -3.17 11.18 24.55
CA ALA A 168 -2.85 9.81 24.95
C ALA A 168 -3.89 8.81 24.39
N LEU A 169 -5.17 9.16 24.46
CA LEU A 169 -6.25 8.37 23.86
C LEU A 169 -6.10 8.27 22.34
N ASN A 170 -5.68 9.35 21.66
CA ASN A 170 -5.39 9.32 20.22
C ASN A 170 -4.30 8.30 19.87
N GLY A 171 -3.15 8.37 20.56
CA GLY A 171 -2.05 7.44 20.36
C GLY A 171 -2.39 6.00 20.75
N TYR A 172 -3.24 5.80 21.78
CA TYR A 172 -3.73 4.48 22.17
C TYR A 172 -4.67 3.88 21.13
N LEU A 173 -5.71 4.61 20.73
CA LEU A 173 -6.68 4.14 19.75
C LEU A 173 -6.03 3.90 18.39
N ALA A 174 -5.02 4.66 18.00
CA ALA A 174 -4.34 4.45 16.72
C ALA A 174 -3.63 3.08 16.59
N ARG A 175 -3.42 2.37 17.72
CA ARG A 175 -2.85 1.01 17.72
C ARG A 175 -3.90 -0.08 17.55
N SER A 176 -5.17 0.22 17.80
CA SER A 176 -6.25 -0.77 17.84
C SER A 176 -7.37 -0.47 16.86
N ASN A 177 -7.72 0.80 16.66
CA ASN A 177 -8.75 1.27 15.74
C ASN A 177 -8.39 2.69 15.24
N LEU A 178 -7.79 2.75 14.05
CA LEU A 178 -7.32 4.00 13.45
C LEU A 178 -8.47 4.98 13.14
N ASP A 179 -9.63 4.46 12.76
CA ASP A 179 -10.80 5.26 12.39
C ASP A 179 -11.45 5.87 13.64
N ALA A 180 -11.54 5.11 14.73
CA ALA A 180 -11.92 5.65 16.04
C ALA A 180 -10.91 6.70 16.51
N ALA A 181 -9.60 6.48 16.30
CA ALA A 181 -8.58 7.47 16.62
C ALA A 181 -8.76 8.77 15.81
N TYR A 182 -9.26 8.69 14.57
CA TYR A 182 -9.43 9.82 13.68
C TYR A 182 -10.76 10.57 13.86
N PHE A 183 -11.89 9.85 13.98
CA PHE A 183 -13.24 10.42 14.05
C PHE A 183 -13.73 10.79 15.46
N SER A 184 -13.13 10.18 16.50
CA SER A 184 -13.64 10.36 17.87
C SER A 184 -13.41 11.78 18.39
N THR A 185 -14.47 12.36 18.94
CA THR A 185 -14.37 13.65 19.64
C THR A 185 -13.34 13.56 20.76
N PHE A 186 -13.32 12.47 21.53
CA PHE A 186 -12.42 12.33 22.67
C PHE A 186 -10.95 12.18 22.27
N SER A 187 -10.65 11.56 21.14
CA SER A 187 -9.28 11.39 20.66
C SER A 187 -8.75 12.64 19.95
N ARG A 188 -9.62 13.54 19.45
CA ARG A 188 -9.21 14.72 18.66
C ARG A 188 -9.35 16.04 19.43
N MET A 189 -10.06 16.04 20.56
CA MET A 189 -10.35 17.26 21.33
C MET A 189 -9.10 17.97 21.86
N PHE A 190 -7.95 17.30 22.01
CA PHE A 190 -6.69 17.93 22.39
C PHE A 190 -6.30 19.10 21.47
N GLU A 191 -6.67 19.05 20.18
CA GLU A 191 -6.42 20.13 19.22
C GLU A 191 -7.24 21.39 19.55
N LEU A 192 -8.51 21.20 19.92
CA LEU A 192 -9.38 22.29 20.39
C LEU A 192 -8.92 22.82 21.74
N LEU A 193 -8.49 21.94 22.65
CA LEU A 193 -7.99 22.31 23.98
C LEU A 193 -6.67 23.08 23.89
N ALA A 194 -5.79 22.78 22.93
CA ALA A 194 -4.58 23.57 22.67
C ALA A 194 -4.94 25.04 22.34
N GLY A 195 -5.96 25.24 21.51
CA GLY A 195 -6.52 26.56 21.23
C GLY A 195 -7.13 27.22 22.46
N ALA A 196 -7.87 26.47 23.28
CA ALA A 196 -8.46 26.96 24.52
C ALA A 196 -7.38 27.42 25.53
N LEU A 197 -6.29 26.67 25.66
CA LEU A 197 -5.14 27.04 26.51
C LEU A 197 -4.45 28.30 26.01
N LEU A 198 -4.29 28.47 24.69
CA LEU A 198 -3.78 29.72 24.12
C LEU A 198 -4.71 30.91 24.47
N ALA A 199 -6.03 30.71 24.40
CA ALA A 199 -6.99 31.75 24.78
C ALA A 199 -6.88 32.14 26.26
N CYS A 200 -6.69 31.16 27.16
CA CYS A 200 -6.41 31.40 28.57
C CYS A 200 -5.10 32.20 28.77
N ALA A 201 -4.04 31.82 28.06
CA ALA A 201 -2.74 32.48 28.15
C ALA A 201 -2.80 33.95 27.68
N LEU A 202 -3.59 34.23 26.64
CA LEU A 202 -3.71 35.58 26.05
C LEU A 202 -4.86 36.42 26.64
N LEU A 203 -5.59 35.90 27.63
CA LEU A 203 -6.80 36.53 28.19
C LEU A 203 -6.60 38.00 28.59
N ARG A 204 -5.45 38.32 29.19
CA ARG A 204 -5.13 39.68 29.68
C ARG A 204 -4.22 40.49 28.75
N ARG A 205 -3.51 39.84 27.83
CA ARG A 205 -2.50 40.49 26.97
C ARG A 205 -2.49 39.86 25.59
N ILE A 206 -3.27 40.43 24.68
CA ILE A 206 -3.33 39.96 23.28
C ILE A 206 -2.06 40.37 22.51
N ARG A 207 -1.49 41.54 22.84
CA ARG A 207 -0.25 42.05 22.25
C ARG A 207 0.88 42.09 23.27
N PHE A 208 2.05 41.61 22.86
CA PHE A 208 3.25 41.68 23.69
C PHE A 208 3.88 43.07 23.65
N ARG A 209 4.23 43.60 24.84
CA ARG A 209 4.89 44.91 24.97
C ARG A 209 6.34 44.87 24.49
N ALA A 210 7.06 43.81 24.86
CA ALA A 210 8.47 43.63 24.51
C ALA A 210 8.64 43.22 23.04
N ALA A 211 9.59 43.85 22.34
CA ALA A 211 9.87 43.58 20.93
C ALA A 211 10.39 42.16 20.69
N TRP A 212 11.27 41.65 21.58
CA TRP A 212 11.80 40.28 21.49
C TRP A 212 10.68 39.22 21.56
N ALA A 213 9.66 39.43 22.40
CA ALA A 213 8.53 38.51 22.53
C ALA A 213 7.65 38.50 21.28
N ARG A 214 7.50 39.64 20.59
CA ARG A 214 6.86 39.70 19.27
C ARG A 214 7.70 38.97 18.22
N GLY A 215 9.03 39.14 18.25
CA GLY A 215 9.95 38.41 17.38
C GLY A 215 9.86 36.89 17.53
N ILE A 216 9.77 36.38 18.77
CA ILE A 216 9.56 34.95 19.03
C ILE A 216 8.20 34.49 18.48
N ALA A 217 7.12 35.23 18.71
CA ALA A 217 5.80 34.89 18.19
C ALA A 217 5.78 34.82 16.64
N ASP A 218 6.43 35.78 15.98
CA ASP A 218 6.57 35.78 14.53
C ASP A 218 7.41 34.59 14.04
N ALA A 219 8.52 34.28 14.70
CA ALA A 219 9.35 33.13 14.38
C ALA A 219 8.58 31.81 14.53
N LEU A 220 7.84 31.63 15.63
CA LEU A 220 6.98 30.47 15.84
C LEU A 220 5.90 30.34 14.77
N ALA A 221 5.34 31.45 14.30
CA ALA A 221 4.36 31.43 13.22
C ALA A 221 5.00 31.04 11.87
N VAL A 222 6.19 31.55 11.56
CA VAL A 222 6.93 31.17 10.34
C VAL A 222 7.33 29.69 10.38
N VAL A 223 7.91 29.22 11.48
CA VAL A 223 8.26 27.81 11.67
C VAL A 223 7.01 26.94 11.62
N GLY A 224 5.93 27.34 12.29
CA GLY A 224 4.66 26.62 12.26
C GLY A 224 4.07 26.52 10.86
N LEU A 225 4.18 27.58 10.05
CA LEU A 225 3.78 27.56 8.64
C LEU A 225 4.65 26.59 7.83
N ALA A 226 5.97 26.68 7.98
CA ALA A 226 6.91 25.83 7.25
C ALA A 226 6.70 24.35 7.56
N VAL A 227 6.56 23.99 8.83
CA VAL A 227 6.27 22.62 9.27
C VAL A 227 4.92 22.14 8.75
N SER A 228 3.89 23.00 8.78
CA SER A 228 2.57 22.66 8.22
C SER A 228 2.65 22.38 6.72
N VAL A 229 3.42 23.18 5.96
CA VAL A 229 3.64 22.97 4.53
C VAL A 229 4.36 21.65 4.27
N VAL A 230 5.40 21.32 5.05
CA VAL A 230 6.07 20.02 4.94
C VAL A 230 5.08 18.89 5.20
N PHE A 231 4.30 18.96 6.29
CA PHE A 231 3.33 17.93 6.65
C PHE A 231 2.24 17.78 5.58
N TRP A 232 1.81 18.86 4.91
CA TRP A 232 0.87 18.77 3.79
C TRP A 232 1.39 17.98 2.60
N ASN A 233 2.71 17.80 2.45
CA ASN A 233 3.31 17.06 1.35
C ASN A 233 3.70 15.62 1.73
N VAL A 234 3.98 15.35 3.01
CA VAL A 234 4.53 14.05 3.45
C VAL A 234 3.60 13.23 4.34
N ALA A 235 2.65 13.86 5.04
CA ALA A 235 1.77 13.15 5.96
C ALA A 235 0.60 12.52 5.20
N THR A 236 0.27 11.27 5.55
CA THR A 236 -0.97 10.62 5.09
C THR A 236 -1.84 10.30 6.28
N VAL A 237 -3.15 10.12 6.07
CA VAL A 237 -4.07 9.71 7.14
C VAL A 237 -3.62 8.37 7.76
N ARG A 238 -3.01 7.49 6.97
CA ARG A 238 -2.53 6.17 7.43
C ARG A 238 -1.18 6.21 8.15
N SER A 239 -0.51 7.36 8.19
CA SER A 239 0.79 7.50 8.85
C SER A 239 0.64 7.36 10.37
N THR A 240 0.95 6.19 10.92
CA THR A 240 0.76 5.87 12.35
C THR A 240 1.47 6.84 13.30
N TRP A 241 2.58 7.45 12.88
CA TRP A 241 3.29 8.49 13.64
C TRP A 241 2.50 9.81 13.81
N MET A 242 1.48 10.06 12.99
CA MET A 242 0.59 11.23 13.11
C MET A 242 -0.19 11.23 14.42
N TYR A 243 -0.60 10.06 14.90
CA TYR A 243 -1.52 9.94 16.02
C TYR A 243 -0.88 10.16 17.40
N PRO A 244 0.27 9.53 17.73
CA PRO A 244 0.90 9.77 19.03
C PRO A 244 1.57 11.15 19.11
N VAL A 245 2.02 11.73 17.99
CA VAL A 245 2.83 12.96 17.99
C VAL A 245 2.46 13.96 16.90
N GLY A 246 2.25 13.52 15.66
CA GLY A 246 2.12 14.46 14.54
C GLY A 246 0.98 15.47 14.65
N PHE A 247 -0.22 15.07 15.07
CA PHE A 247 -1.35 15.98 15.28
C PHE A 247 -1.11 16.95 16.44
N LEU A 248 -0.37 16.55 17.48
CA LEU A 248 0.07 17.47 18.54
C LEU A 248 1.02 18.53 17.97
N VAL A 249 1.94 18.13 17.10
CA VAL A 249 2.84 19.06 16.40
C VAL A 249 2.03 20.02 15.54
N VAL A 250 1.02 19.55 14.80
CA VAL A 250 0.12 20.41 14.00
C VAL A 250 -0.66 21.39 14.88
N ALA A 251 -1.20 20.93 16.01
CA ALA A 251 -1.87 21.82 16.97
C ALA A 251 -0.91 22.89 17.53
N ALA A 252 0.33 22.51 17.86
CA ALA A 252 1.36 23.44 18.32
C ALA A 252 1.77 24.45 17.23
N CYS A 253 1.93 24.00 15.98
CA CYS A 253 2.18 24.88 14.83
C CYS A 253 1.02 25.86 14.63
N THR A 254 -0.22 25.39 14.77
CA THR A 254 -1.42 26.24 14.69
C THR A 254 -1.46 27.27 15.81
N VAL A 255 -1.10 26.89 17.04
CA VAL A 255 -0.94 27.82 18.16
C VAL A 255 0.09 28.90 17.85
N GLY A 256 1.25 28.53 17.28
CA GLY A 256 2.26 29.49 16.82
C GLY A 256 1.74 30.44 15.75
N LEU A 257 1.01 29.94 14.75
CA LEU A 257 0.37 30.73 13.70
C LEU A 257 -0.63 31.74 14.26
N ILE A 258 -1.54 31.31 15.15
CA ILE A 258 -2.51 32.19 15.81
C ILE A 258 -1.76 33.26 16.61
N LEU A 259 -0.73 32.87 17.36
CA LEU A 259 0.04 33.77 18.18
C LEU A 259 0.69 34.89 17.36
N GLY A 260 1.41 34.53 16.28
CA GLY A 260 2.04 35.50 15.38
C GLY A 260 1.02 36.38 14.65
N ALA A 261 -0.11 35.81 14.21
CA ALA A 261 -1.18 36.56 13.56
C ALA A 261 -1.73 37.70 14.44
N LEU A 262 -1.70 37.54 15.77
CA LEU A 262 -2.14 38.56 16.74
C LEU A 262 -1.09 39.65 17.02
N GLN A 263 0.19 39.43 16.70
CA GLN A 263 1.28 40.36 17.04
C GLN A 263 1.57 41.43 15.97
N GLY A 264 1.13 41.23 14.72
CA GLY A 264 1.27 42.23 13.65
C GLY A 264 2.54 42.11 12.78
N GLY A 265 3.22 40.96 12.82
CA GLY A 265 4.44 40.71 12.05
C GLY A 265 4.24 40.35 10.58
N LEU A 266 5.24 39.67 10.00
CA LEU A 266 5.22 39.22 8.59
C LEU A 266 4.01 38.34 8.30
N VAL A 267 3.74 37.36 9.16
CA VAL A 267 2.62 36.42 8.99
C VAL A 267 1.28 37.17 8.99
N THR A 268 1.09 38.15 9.89
CA THR A 268 -0.12 38.99 9.88
C THR A 268 -0.27 39.73 8.55
N ARG A 269 0.81 40.31 8.00
CA ARG A 269 0.75 41.03 6.72
C ARG A 269 0.32 40.13 5.57
N VAL A 270 0.83 38.90 5.52
CA VAL A 270 0.45 37.91 4.51
C VAL A 270 -1.00 37.47 4.69
N LEU A 271 -1.43 37.14 5.90
CA LEU A 271 -2.78 36.66 6.17
C LEU A 271 -3.86 37.76 6.08
N ALA A 272 -3.47 39.03 6.19
CA ALA A 272 -4.37 40.18 6.13
C ALA A 272 -4.65 40.68 4.70
N VAL A 273 -4.09 40.06 3.65
CA VAL A 273 -4.43 40.42 2.28
C VAL A 273 -5.92 40.18 2.01
N ARG A 274 -6.56 41.11 1.30
CA ARG A 274 -8.02 41.10 1.13
C ARG A 274 -8.59 39.77 0.61
N PRO A 275 -8.01 39.10 -0.41
CA PRO A 275 -8.56 37.84 -0.90
C PRO A 275 -8.62 36.75 0.17
N LEU A 276 -7.59 36.62 1.01
CA LEU A 276 -7.56 35.63 2.10
C LEU A 276 -8.55 35.98 3.21
N VAL A 277 -8.72 37.26 3.51
CA VAL A 277 -9.72 37.73 4.49
C VAL A 277 -11.14 37.46 4.00
N GLU A 278 -11.44 37.74 2.73
CA GLU A 278 -12.77 37.46 2.16
C GLU A 278 -13.03 35.95 2.08
N LEU A 279 -12.03 35.14 1.70
CA LEU A 279 -12.13 33.69 1.75
C LEU A 279 -12.42 33.20 3.18
N GLY A 280 -11.75 33.77 4.18
CA GLY A 280 -11.99 33.47 5.59
C GLY A 280 -13.39 33.86 6.09
N ARG A 281 -14.09 34.79 5.44
CA ARG A 281 -15.47 35.16 5.78
C ARG A 281 -16.49 34.14 5.28
N ILE A 282 -16.23 33.53 4.13
CA ILE A 282 -17.11 32.53 3.49
C ILE A 282 -16.65 31.08 3.71
N SER A 283 -15.56 30.88 4.47
CA SER A 283 -14.89 29.58 4.58
C SER A 283 -15.80 28.46 5.10
N TYR A 284 -16.84 28.80 5.86
CA TYR A 284 -17.82 27.84 6.35
C TYR A 284 -18.67 27.26 5.21
N GLY A 285 -19.27 28.12 4.37
CA GLY A 285 -19.96 27.69 3.16
C GLY A 285 -19.05 26.95 2.18
N VAL A 286 -17.76 27.35 2.09
CA VAL A 286 -16.78 26.64 1.25
C VAL A 286 -16.56 25.23 1.77
N TYR A 287 -16.39 25.08 3.08
CA TYR A 287 -16.24 23.78 3.73
C TYR A 287 -17.46 22.87 3.50
N LEU A 288 -18.68 23.40 3.63
CA LEU A 288 -19.89 22.60 3.48
C LEU A 288 -20.14 22.17 2.03
N LEU A 289 -19.95 23.07 1.08
CA LEU A 289 -20.37 22.83 -0.30
C LEU A 289 -19.29 22.14 -1.15
N HIS A 290 -18.00 22.25 -0.80
CA HIS A 290 -16.95 21.72 -1.66
C HIS A 290 -17.07 20.21 -1.88
N TRP A 291 -17.41 19.44 -0.84
CA TRP A 291 -17.42 17.98 -0.93
C TRP A 291 -18.49 17.44 -1.88
N PRO A 292 -19.80 17.75 -1.70
CA PRO A 292 -20.81 17.29 -2.64
C PRO A 292 -20.59 17.82 -4.07
N ILE A 293 -20.04 19.04 -4.23
CA ILE A 293 -19.69 19.57 -5.56
C ILE A 293 -18.57 18.75 -6.20
N PHE A 294 -17.55 18.35 -5.43
CA PHE A 294 -16.44 17.54 -5.94
C PHE A 294 -16.88 16.13 -6.32
N LEU A 295 -17.79 15.54 -5.55
CA LEU A 295 -18.38 14.23 -5.86
C LEU A 295 -19.32 14.29 -7.07
N TRP A 296 -19.95 15.44 -7.31
CA TRP A 296 -20.81 15.63 -8.48
C TRP A 296 -20.04 15.94 -9.75
N LEU A 297 -19.01 16.78 -9.70
CA LEU A 297 -18.22 17.18 -10.87
C LEU A 297 -17.04 16.22 -11.04
N THR A 298 -17.27 15.05 -11.64
CA THR A 298 -16.24 14.04 -11.88
C THR A 298 -15.71 14.09 -13.32
N PRO A 299 -14.50 13.56 -13.59
CA PRO A 299 -13.98 13.45 -14.96
C PRO A 299 -14.94 12.72 -15.91
N GLU A 300 -15.65 11.70 -15.43
CA GLU A 300 -16.59 10.90 -16.22
C GLU A 300 -17.84 11.70 -16.65
N ARG A 301 -18.24 12.70 -15.85
CA ARG A 301 -19.41 13.55 -16.14
C ARG A 301 -19.09 14.76 -17.00
N VAL A 302 -17.89 15.32 -16.85
CA VAL A 302 -17.50 16.59 -17.47
C VAL A 302 -16.55 16.39 -18.66
N GLY A 303 -15.78 15.29 -18.69
CA GLY A 303 -14.81 14.98 -19.74
C GLY A 303 -13.58 15.87 -19.75
N TRP A 304 -13.28 16.55 -18.64
CA TRP A 304 -12.16 17.51 -18.53
C TRP A 304 -10.98 16.92 -17.74
N SER A 305 -9.77 17.39 -18.06
CA SER A 305 -8.56 17.07 -17.30
C SER A 305 -8.55 17.74 -15.91
N ASP A 306 -7.68 17.27 -15.02
CA ASP A 306 -7.69 17.63 -13.59
C ASP A 306 -7.59 19.14 -13.32
N GLY A 307 -6.79 19.87 -14.09
CA GLY A 307 -6.59 21.31 -13.93
C GLY A 307 -7.87 22.13 -14.19
N PRO A 308 -8.42 22.09 -15.42
CA PRO A 308 -9.69 22.75 -15.75
C PRO A 308 -10.85 22.30 -14.87
N LEU A 309 -10.93 21.01 -14.56
CA LEU A 309 -11.97 20.48 -13.68
C LEU A 309 -11.85 21.03 -12.25
N PHE A 310 -10.64 21.14 -11.72
CA PHE A 310 -10.40 21.77 -10.42
C PHE A 310 -10.81 23.25 -10.43
N ALA A 311 -10.48 23.99 -11.49
CA ALA A 311 -10.91 25.39 -11.63
C ALA A 311 -12.43 25.53 -11.64
N LEU A 312 -13.15 24.65 -12.36
CA LEU A 312 -14.60 24.60 -12.36
C LEU A 312 -15.15 24.29 -10.96
N ARG A 313 -14.65 23.25 -10.31
CA ARG A 313 -15.04 22.89 -8.93
C ARG A 313 -14.84 24.05 -7.96
N MET A 314 -13.73 24.79 -8.07
CA MET A 314 -13.47 26.00 -7.28
C MET A 314 -14.46 27.12 -7.59
N ALA A 315 -14.70 27.41 -8.87
CA ALA A 315 -15.64 28.45 -9.28
C ALA A 315 -17.06 28.18 -8.75
N VAL A 316 -17.55 26.95 -8.90
CA VAL A 316 -18.89 26.54 -8.41
C VAL A 316 -18.96 26.61 -6.89
N THR A 317 -17.95 26.06 -6.20
CA THR A 317 -17.88 26.10 -4.72
C THR A 317 -17.89 27.53 -4.21
N LEU A 318 -16.97 28.38 -4.67
CA LEU A 318 -16.85 29.76 -4.20
C LEU A 318 -18.10 30.58 -4.49
N THR A 319 -18.69 30.42 -5.69
CA THR A 319 -19.93 31.13 -6.06
C THR A 319 -21.08 30.71 -5.15
N ALA A 320 -21.29 29.39 -4.97
CA ALA A 320 -22.35 28.87 -4.13
C ALA A 320 -22.15 29.29 -2.66
N SER A 321 -20.91 29.30 -2.15
CA SER A 321 -20.59 29.77 -0.81
C SER A 321 -20.83 31.28 -0.63
N VAL A 322 -20.51 32.11 -1.63
CA VAL A 322 -20.82 33.56 -1.58
C VAL A 322 -22.33 33.79 -1.56
N LEU A 323 -23.09 33.06 -2.36
CA LEU A 323 -24.55 33.13 -2.36
C LEU A 323 -25.13 32.68 -1.02
N MET A 324 -24.70 31.54 -0.49
CA MET A 324 -25.09 31.05 0.83
C MET A 324 -24.76 32.06 1.93
N PHE A 325 -23.57 32.66 1.90
CA PHE A 325 -23.14 33.65 2.87
C PHE A 325 -24.02 34.91 2.85
N ARG A 326 -24.34 35.44 1.67
CA ARG A 326 -25.11 36.68 1.50
C ARG A 326 -26.61 36.49 1.70
N LEU A 327 -27.17 35.38 1.21
CA LEU A 327 -28.61 35.14 1.19
C LEU A 327 -29.11 34.44 2.46
N LEU A 328 -28.26 33.66 3.13
CA LEU A 328 -28.65 32.86 4.29
C LEU A 328 -27.87 33.25 5.55
N GLU A 329 -26.54 33.13 5.53
CA GLU A 329 -25.75 33.26 6.76
C GLU A 329 -25.81 34.68 7.35
N GLN A 330 -25.55 35.72 6.55
CA GLN A 330 -25.58 37.11 7.02
C GLN A 330 -26.96 37.54 7.53
N PRO A 331 -28.07 37.33 6.78
CA PRO A 331 -29.40 37.71 7.26
C PRO A 331 -29.79 37.01 8.57
N VAL A 332 -29.51 35.71 8.70
CA VAL A 332 -29.81 34.96 9.92
C VAL A 332 -28.95 35.43 11.09
N ARG A 333 -27.70 35.82 10.84
CA ARG A 333 -26.76 36.29 11.86
C ARG A 333 -27.11 37.67 12.42
N VAL A 334 -27.54 38.61 11.56
CA VAL A 334 -27.74 40.03 11.95
C VAL A 334 -29.18 40.31 12.39
N GLY A 335 -30.19 39.67 11.82
CA GLY A 335 -31.60 39.96 12.10
C GLY A 335 -32.52 38.76 12.28
N GLY A 336 -32.09 37.55 11.88
CA GLY A 336 -32.96 36.38 11.77
C GLY A 336 -33.92 36.53 10.58
N LEU A 337 -33.90 35.61 9.63
CA LEU A 337 -34.84 35.62 8.48
C LEU A 337 -36.31 35.57 8.91
N LEU A 338 -36.58 35.09 10.13
CA LEU A 338 -37.91 34.95 10.71
C LEU A 338 -37.92 35.41 12.17
N PRO A 339 -39.05 35.95 12.67
CA PRO A 339 -39.26 36.20 14.09
C PRO A 339 -39.03 34.94 14.92
N ALA A 340 -38.50 35.08 16.14
CA ALA A 340 -38.13 33.96 17.00
C ALA A 340 -39.27 32.94 17.26
N ARG A 341 -40.53 33.38 17.22
CA ARG A 341 -41.71 32.50 17.35
C ARG A 341 -41.90 31.59 16.12
N ARG A 342 -41.69 32.11 14.90
CA ARG A 342 -41.80 31.34 13.65
C ARG A 342 -40.59 30.41 13.47
N ALA A 343 -39.40 30.83 13.88
CA ALA A 343 -38.20 30.00 13.84
C ALA A 343 -38.34 28.69 14.67
N ARG A 344 -39.11 28.72 15.77
CA ARG A 344 -39.41 27.53 16.59
C ARG A 344 -40.25 26.47 15.87
N VAL A 345 -40.98 26.85 14.82
CA VAL A 345 -41.80 25.94 14.00
C VAL A 345 -41.04 25.53 12.74
N VAL A 346 -40.39 26.49 12.08
CA VAL A 346 -39.68 26.24 10.81
C VAL A 346 -38.49 25.30 10.98
N ALA A 347 -37.74 25.40 12.09
CA ALA A 347 -36.61 24.51 12.34
C ALA A 347 -37.01 23.02 12.45
N PRO A 348 -37.91 22.60 13.35
CA PRO A 348 -38.34 21.20 13.42
C PRO A 348 -39.07 20.74 12.15
N ALA A 349 -39.82 21.62 11.48
CA ALA A 349 -40.44 21.31 10.19
C ALA A 349 -39.38 21.02 9.10
N THR A 350 -38.30 21.79 9.05
CA THR A 350 -37.18 21.57 8.10
C THR A 350 -36.52 20.22 8.36
N VAL A 351 -36.23 19.91 9.63
CA VAL A 351 -35.67 18.60 10.02
C VAL A 351 -36.60 17.46 9.62
N LEU A 352 -37.89 17.57 9.92
CA LEU A 352 -38.89 16.57 9.56
C LEU A 352 -38.98 16.38 8.04
N VAL A 353 -39.01 17.48 7.27
CA VAL A 353 -39.04 17.43 5.81
C VAL A 353 -37.80 16.71 5.30
N LEU A 354 -36.59 17.04 5.77
CA LEU A 354 -35.35 16.38 5.34
C LEU A 354 -35.36 14.88 5.66
N LEU A 355 -35.82 14.50 6.85
CA LEU A 355 -35.94 13.09 7.25
C LEU A 355 -36.94 12.34 6.37
N VAL A 356 -38.13 12.91 6.16
CA VAL A 356 -39.18 12.32 5.31
C VAL A 356 -38.70 12.22 3.87
N THR A 357 -38.14 13.28 3.28
CA THR A 357 -37.65 13.25 1.89
C THR A 357 -36.52 12.25 1.71
N THR A 358 -35.62 12.11 2.70
CA THR A 358 -34.55 11.10 2.65
C THR A 358 -35.13 9.69 2.74
N GLY A 359 -36.07 9.47 3.66
CA GLY A 359 -36.77 8.20 3.79
C GLY A 359 -37.52 7.84 2.50
N LEU A 360 -38.19 8.80 1.87
CA LEU A 360 -38.88 8.58 0.60
C LEU A 360 -37.89 8.30 -0.55
N ALA A 361 -36.79 9.06 -0.64
CA ALA A 361 -35.75 8.88 -1.66
C ALA A 361 -35.02 7.52 -1.58
N THR A 362 -35.12 6.83 -0.43
CA THR A 362 -34.38 5.60 -0.15
C THR A 362 -35.30 4.42 0.21
N MET A 363 -36.62 4.58 0.07
CA MET A 363 -37.60 3.57 0.51
C MET A 363 -37.48 2.26 -0.27
N ASP A 364 -37.15 2.35 -1.55
CA ASP A 364 -37.02 1.20 -2.46
C ASP A 364 -35.63 0.57 -2.41
N LEU A 365 -34.71 1.14 -1.63
CA LEU A 365 -33.38 0.60 -1.42
C LEU A 365 -33.39 -0.36 -0.23
N PRO A 366 -32.83 -1.58 -0.36
CA PRO A 366 -32.69 -2.48 0.77
C PRO A 366 -31.91 -1.81 1.90
N ALA A 367 -32.23 -2.18 3.15
CA ALA A 367 -31.61 -1.61 4.35
C ALA A 367 -30.07 -1.68 4.26
N PRO A 368 -29.34 -0.69 4.82
CA PRO A 368 -27.88 -0.70 4.79
C PRO A 368 -27.35 -2.00 5.41
N THR A 369 -26.56 -2.73 4.63
CA THR A 369 -25.85 -3.96 4.98
C THR A 369 -24.69 -3.66 5.95
N SER A 370 -24.97 -2.96 7.05
CA SER A 370 -23.95 -2.38 7.93
C SER A 370 -23.36 -3.38 8.94
N LEU A 371 -23.51 -4.68 8.73
CA LEU A 371 -22.70 -5.71 9.39
C LEU A 371 -21.65 -6.34 8.45
N GLN A 372 -21.69 -6.07 7.13
CA GLN A 372 -20.78 -6.68 6.16
C GLN A 372 -19.67 -5.73 5.64
N GLN A 373 -19.83 -4.41 5.77
CA GLN A 373 -18.81 -3.46 5.31
C GLN A 373 -17.61 -3.30 6.26
N ALA A 374 -17.67 -3.81 7.49
CA ALA A 374 -16.46 -3.97 8.32
C ALA A 374 -15.44 -4.90 7.68
N ALA A 375 -15.87 -5.76 6.75
CA ALA A 375 -14.99 -6.65 6.05
C ALA A 375 -14.64 -6.12 4.63
N ALA A 376 -15.36 -5.13 4.07
CA ALA A 376 -15.10 -4.60 2.72
C ALA A 376 -14.00 -3.54 2.70
N ALA A 377 -12.96 -3.74 3.50
CA ALA A 377 -11.69 -3.06 3.25
C ALA A 377 -11.17 -3.58 1.91
N THR A 378 -11.28 -2.77 0.85
CA THR A 378 -10.45 -2.96 -0.33
C THR A 378 -9.01 -3.08 0.17
N PRO A 379 -8.28 -4.17 -0.15
CA PRO A 379 -6.92 -4.35 0.32
C PRO A 379 -6.15 -3.08 -0.02
N THR A 380 -5.43 -2.54 0.96
CA THR A 380 -4.33 -1.64 0.68
C THR A 380 -3.54 -2.26 -0.46
N THR A 381 -3.57 -1.65 -1.64
CA THR A 381 -2.47 -1.81 -2.59
C THR A 381 -1.25 -1.32 -1.82
N VAL A 382 -0.54 -2.27 -1.21
CA VAL A 382 0.82 -2.07 -0.75
C VAL A 382 1.51 -1.41 -1.94
N PRO A 383 2.01 -0.16 -1.83
CA PRO A 383 2.79 0.40 -2.91
C PRO A 383 3.88 -0.63 -3.21
N PRO A 384 4.01 -1.12 -4.46
CA PRO A 384 4.91 -2.22 -4.75
C PRO A 384 6.28 -1.86 -4.20
N ARG A 385 6.82 -2.72 -3.33
CA ARG A 385 8.21 -2.59 -2.91
C ARG A 385 9.04 -2.51 -4.20
N PRO A 386 9.97 -1.55 -4.32
CA PRO A 386 10.80 -1.50 -5.49
C PRO A 386 11.53 -2.83 -5.66
N LEU A 387 11.48 -3.38 -6.87
CA LEU A 387 12.17 -4.62 -7.21
C LEU A 387 13.66 -4.44 -6.92
N THR A 388 14.22 -5.23 -6.00
CA THR A 388 15.63 -5.14 -5.64
C THR A 388 16.46 -5.98 -6.61
N VAL A 389 17.34 -5.33 -7.36
CA VAL A 389 18.18 -5.99 -8.36
C VAL A 389 19.65 -5.82 -7.97
N THR A 390 20.39 -6.91 -7.86
CA THR A 390 21.84 -6.86 -7.70
C THR A 390 22.52 -7.29 -8.98
N VAL A 391 23.36 -6.43 -9.55
CA VAL A 391 24.21 -6.80 -10.69
C VAL A 391 25.58 -7.18 -10.17
N ILE A 392 26.07 -8.36 -10.54
CA ILE A 392 27.42 -8.82 -10.21
C ILE A 392 28.25 -9.02 -11.49
N GLY A 393 29.57 -8.84 -11.37
CA GLY A 393 30.48 -9.06 -12.48
C GLY A 393 31.72 -8.18 -12.44
N ASP A 394 32.21 -7.80 -13.61
CA ASP A 394 33.45 -7.04 -13.77
C ASP A 394 33.20 -5.58 -14.16
N GLN A 395 34.16 -4.95 -14.84
CA GLN A 395 34.04 -3.59 -15.38
C GLN A 395 32.85 -3.37 -16.33
N PHE A 396 32.36 -4.43 -16.99
CA PHE A 396 31.14 -4.35 -17.79
C PHE A 396 29.89 -4.23 -16.88
N ALA A 397 29.83 -5.01 -15.80
CA ALA A 397 28.79 -4.90 -14.77
C ALA A 397 28.82 -3.53 -14.07
N ALA A 398 30.02 -3.03 -13.74
CA ALA A 398 30.23 -1.72 -13.09
C ALA A 398 29.61 -0.57 -13.88
N SER A 399 29.53 -0.70 -15.21
CA SER A 399 28.97 0.35 -16.08
C SER A 399 27.46 0.55 -15.91
N LEU A 400 26.74 -0.37 -15.23
CA LEU A 400 25.32 -0.23 -14.92
C LEU A 400 25.04 0.52 -13.61
N ASP A 401 26.07 0.90 -12.86
CA ASP A 401 25.90 1.63 -11.60
C ASP A 401 25.17 2.96 -11.83
N GLY A 402 24.18 3.25 -10.99
CA GLY A 402 23.30 4.42 -11.15
C GLY A 402 22.31 4.38 -12.35
N HIS A 403 22.36 3.36 -13.20
CA HIS A 403 21.52 3.26 -14.41
C HIS A 403 20.40 2.20 -14.33
N LEU A 404 20.29 1.47 -13.21
CA LEU A 404 19.24 0.47 -12.97
C LEU A 404 17.93 1.08 -12.43
N ALA A 405 17.95 2.33 -11.98
CA ALA A 405 16.79 3.06 -11.49
C ALA A 405 15.96 3.67 -12.66
N VAL A 406 15.27 2.83 -13.43
CA VAL A 406 14.41 3.31 -14.54
C VAL A 406 12.99 3.60 -14.04
N GLY A 407 12.58 4.87 -14.10
CA GLY A 407 11.27 5.36 -13.67
C GLY A 407 10.09 4.84 -14.52
N GLY A 408 9.10 4.25 -13.84
CA GLY A 408 7.82 3.75 -14.35
C GLY A 408 6.99 3.14 -13.23
N ARG A 409 5.83 2.53 -13.52
CA ARG A 409 4.75 2.14 -12.56
C ARG A 409 5.15 1.35 -11.29
N SER A 410 6.38 0.82 -11.20
CA SER A 410 7.05 0.40 -9.96
C SER A 410 8.56 0.75 -10.06
N PRO A 411 9.18 1.40 -9.07
CA PRO A 411 10.63 1.68 -9.08
C PRO A 411 11.45 0.37 -8.96
N MET A 412 12.60 0.26 -9.64
CA MET A 412 13.63 -0.76 -9.35
C MET A 412 14.70 -0.13 -8.48
N ASP A 413 15.15 -0.85 -7.45
CA ASP A 413 16.27 -0.45 -6.59
C ASP A 413 17.47 -1.34 -6.91
N GLY A 414 18.43 -0.76 -7.65
CA GLY A 414 19.55 -1.49 -8.22
C GLY A 414 20.84 -1.27 -7.44
N THR A 415 21.51 -2.35 -7.04
CA THR A 415 22.87 -2.32 -6.49
C THR A 415 23.83 -3.00 -7.45
N VAL A 416 25.00 -2.42 -7.69
CA VAL A 416 26.05 -3.04 -8.50
C VAL A 416 27.23 -3.44 -7.62
N VAL A 417 27.65 -4.68 -7.75
CA VAL A 417 28.76 -5.27 -6.99
C VAL A 417 29.75 -5.83 -8.01
N ALA A 418 30.68 -4.98 -8.43
CA ALA A 418 31.60 -5.29 -9.52
C ALA A 418 33.06 -5.24 -9.07
N ASN A 419 33.86 -6.17 -9.59
CA ASN A 419 35.29 -6.27 -9.33
C ASN A 419 36.05 -6.22 -10.66
N ALA A 420 36.60 -5.05 -10.98
CA ALA A 420 37.32 -4.83 -12.23
C ALA A 420 38.51 -5.80 -12.39
N GLY A 421 38.64 -6.40 -13.57
CA GLY A 421 39.71 -7.34 -13.87
C GLY A 421 39.57 -8.70 -13.18
N CYS A 422 38.34 -9.09 -12.78
CA CYS A 422 38.00 -10.46 -12.37
C CYS A 422 36.89 -11.03 -13.24
N GLY A 423 37.05 -12.30 -13.65
CA GLY A 423 36.06 -13.05 -14.41
C GLY A 423 35.09 -13.79 -13.49
N LEU A 424 34.09 -14.43 -14.09
CA LEU A 424 33.16 -15.29 -13.36
C LEU A 424 33.84 -16.59 -12.93
N ALA A 425 34.72 -17.15 -13.77
CA ALA A 425 35.42 -18.38 -13.46
C ALA A 425 36.72 -18.11 -12.71
N VAL A 426 37.01 -18.91 -11.68
CA VAL A 426 38.18 -18.79 -10.81
C VAL A 426 38.97 -20.10 -10.79
N GLY A 427 40.19 -20.10 -11.34
CA GLY A 427 41.06 -21.28 -11.29
C GLY A 427 42.22 -21.30 -12.28
N GLY A 428 43.30 -22.01 -11.97
CA GLY A 428 44.47 -22.05 -12.87
C GLY A 428 45.17 -20.69 -13.03
N TRP A 429 45.85 -20.50 -14.16
CA TRP A 429 46.59 -19.29 -14.49
C TRP A 429 45.97 -18.62 -15.72
N VAL A 430 45.90 -17.30 -15.69
CA VAL A 430 45.39 -16.47 -16.78
C VAL A 430 46.54 -15.63 -17.32
N ARG A 431 46.67 -15.58 -18.65
CA ARG A 431 47.60 -14.69 -19.35
C ARG A 431 46.86 -13.43 -19.77
N ARG A 432 47.25 -12.31 -19.17
CA ARG A 432 46.71 -10.98 -19.44
C ARG A 432 47.06 -10.48 -20.84
N ALA A 433 46.34 -9.46 -21.26
CA ALA A 433 46.53 -8.71 -22.48
C ALA A 433 47.94 -8.11 -22.66
N ASP A 434 48.64 -7.81 -21.56
CA ASP A 434 50.03 -7.31 -21.53
C ASP A 434 51.08 -8.44 -21.49
N GLY A 435 50.65 -9.70 -21.54
CA GLY A 435 51.51 -10.87 -21.46
C GLY A 435 51.84 -11.32 -20.03
N ALA A 436 51.41 -10.60 -19.00
CA ALA A 436 51.62 -11.01 -17.61
C ALA A 436 50.80 -12.27 -17.28
N VAL A 437 51.40 -13.19 -16.53
CA VAL A 437 50.76 -14.44 -16.10
C VAL A 437 50.46 -14.36 -14.61
N GLU A 438 49.21 -14.62 -14.23
CA GLU A 438 48.76 -14.56 -12.84
C GLU A 438 47.97 -15.82 -12.49
N ARG A 439 48.05 -16.27 -11.23
CA ARG A 439 47.11 -17.27 -10.70
C ARG A 439 45.77 -16.62 -10.42
N ASP A 440 44.73 -17.18 -11.02
CA ASP A 440 43.41 -16.56 -11.01
C ASP A 440 42.74 -16.64 -9.63
N VAL A 441 43.00 -17.73 -8.89
CA VAL A 441 42.55 -17.93 -7.51
C VAL A 441 43.09 -16.84 -6.59
N ASP A 442 44.37 -16.49 -6.71
CA ASP A 442 45.02 -15.48 -5.86
C ASP A 442 44.42 -14.09 -6.07
N ARG A 443 43.85 -13.82 -7.26
CA ARG A 443 43.29 -12.53 -7.64
C ARG A 443 41.77 -12.44 -7.43
N CYS A 444 41.02 -13.48 -7.80
CA CYS A 444 39.57 -13.37 -7.98
C CYS A 444 38.73 -14.25 -7.05
N ALA A 445 39.33 -15.14 -6.25
CA ALA A 445 38.57 -15.94 -5.28
C ALA A 445 37.83 -15.08 -4.26
N ALA A 446 38.47 -14.00 -3.76
CA ALA A 446 37.83 -13.08 -2.82
C ALA A 446 36.68 -12.27 -3.46
N ALA A 447 36.80 -11.93 -4.75
CA ALA A 447 35.73 -11.26 -5.49
C ALA A 447 34.51 -12.17 -5.64
N ARG A 448 34.72 -13.43 -6.05
CA ARG A 448 33.67 -14.44 -6.19
C ARG A 448 32.95 -14.69 -4.86
N GLN A 449 33.71 -14.90 -3.78
CA GLN A 449 33.12 -15.07 -2.45
C GLN A 449 32.37 -13.80 -2.01
N GLY A 450 32.91 -12.61 -2.28
CA GLY A 450 32.26 -11.34 -1.99
C GLY A 450 30.92 -11.17 -2.71
N TRP A 451 30.78 -11.62 -3.95
CA TRP A 451 29.50 -11.62 -4.67
C TRP A 451 28.48 -12.54 -3.99
N ILE A 452 28.89 -13.77 -3.65
CA ILE A 452 28.04 -14.76 -2.97
C ILE A 452 27.58 -14.21 -1.61
N ASP A 453 28.52 -13.71 -0.80
CA ASP A 453 28.25 -13.16 0.53
C ASP A 453 27.31 -11.95 0.45
N GLN A 454 27.50 -11.06 -0.52
CA GLN A 454 26.68 -9.88 -0.69
C GLN A 454 25.25 -10.25 -1.13
N VAL A 455 25.08 -11.22 -2.04
CA VAL A 455 23.77 -11.72 -2.46
C VAL A 455 23.08 -12.45 -1.30
N ALA A 456 23.81 -13.26 -0.54
CA ALA A 456 23.29 -13.95 0.64
C ALA A 456 22.88 -12.97 1.75
N ALA A 457 23.63 -11.88 1.93
CA ALA A 457 23.35 -10.85 2.93
C ALA A 457 22.15 -9.97 2.55
N THR A 458 22.06 -9.55 1.28
CA THR A 458 21.04 -8.60 0.82
C THR A 458 19.77 -9.24 0.28
N ARG A 459 19.83 -10.52 -0.13
CA ARG A 459 18.72 -11.29 -0.72
C ARG A 459 17.89 -10.48 -1.72
N PRO A 460 18.51 -10.02 -2.82
CA PRO A 460 17.81 -9.25 -3.85
C PRO A 460 16.76 -10.14 -4.53
N ASP A 461 15.73 -9.51 -5.12
CA ASP A 461 14.70 -10.23 -5.88
C ASP A 461 15.30 -10.92 -7.12
N VAL A 462 16.25 -10.25 -7.78
CA VAL A 462 16.96 -10.77 -8.95
C VAL A 462 18.46 -10.46 -8.87
N VAL A 463 19.31 -11.43 -9.21
CA VAL A 463 20.73 -11.23 -9.49
C VAL A 463 20.95 -11.27 -11.00
N VAL A 464 21.55 -10.22 -11.54
CA VAL A 464 22.01 -10.17 -12.93
C VAL A 464 23.51 -10.42 -12.95
N VAL A 465 23.91 -11.53 -13.57
CA VAL A 465 25.31 -11.94 -13.72
C VAL A 465 25.81 -11.47 -15.08
N MET A 466 26.86 -10.65 -15.07
CA MET A 466 27.48 -10.10 -16.28
C MET A 466 28.96 -10.45 -16.28
N ALA A 467 29.38 -11.22 -17.27
CA ALA A 467 30.79 -11.47 -17.51
C ALA A 467 31.38 -10.35 -18.38
N GLY A 468 32.67 -10.07 -18.21
CA GLY A 468 33.43 -9.27 -19.16
C GLY A 468 34.69 -9.99 -19.64
N THR A 469 35.80 -9.27 -19.74
CA THR A 469 36.87 -9.63 -20.69
C THR A 469 37.85 -10.69 -20.20
N ARG A 470 37.95 -10.91 -18.88
CA ARG A 470 38.95 -11.83 -18.31
C ARG A 470 38.68 -13.29 -18.63
N ASP A 471 37.42 -13.71 -18.73
CA ASP A 471 37.06 -15.09 -19.08
C ASP A 471 37.38 -15.42 -20.55
N LEU A 472 37.72 -14.42 -21.37
CA LEU A 472 38.17 -14.57 -22.76
C LEU A 472 39.69 -14.77 -22.91
N ALA A 473 40.44 -14.57 -21.83
CA ALA A 473 41.90 -14.65 -21.83
C ALA A 473 42.40 -16.10 -21.92
N ASP A 474 43.64 -16.28 -22.35
CA ASP A 474 44.25 -17.62 -22.36
C ASP A 474 44.41 -18.12 -20.93
N ARG A 475 44.05 -19.38 -20.70
CA ARG A 475 44.09 -20.07 -19.41
C ARG A 475 44.90 -21.35 -19.51
N ARG A 476 45.64 -21.69 -18.44
CA ARG A 476 46.20 -23.03 -18.21
C ARG A 476 45.72 -23.52 -16.85
N LEU A 477 45.34 -24.79 -16.74
CA LEU A 477 44.76 -25.36 -15.51
C LEU A 477 45.83 -25.95 -14.56
N SER A 478 46.99 -26.30 -15.10
CA SER A 478 48.17 -26.81 -14.39
C SER A 478 49.45 -26.17 -14.98
N PRO A 479 50.56 -26.09 -14.23
CA PRO A 479 51.84 -25.66 -14.79
C PRO A 479 52.33 -26.53 -15.96
N SER A 480 51.87 -27.78 -16.03
CA SER A 480 52.21 -28.75 -17.08
C SER A 480 51.27 -28.76 -18.29
N THR A 481 50.16 -28.02 -18.26
CA THR A 481 49.20 -27.97 -19.38
C THR A 481 49.49 -26.78 -20.30
N PRO A 482 49.31 -26.95 -21.63
CA PRO A 482 49.47 -25.85 -22.57
C PRO A 482 48.45 -24.73 -22.31
N TRP A 483 48.78 -23.53 -22.76
CA TRP A 483 47.84 -22.42 -22.80
C TRP A 483 46.73 -22.72 -23.82
N ALA A 484 45.49 -22.54 -23.40
CA ALA A 484 44.32 -22.68 -24.26
C ALA A 484 43.32 -21.55 -23.94
N ALA A 485 42.36 -21.34 -24.83
CA ALA A 485 41.37 -20.28 -24.73
C ALA A 485 39.95 -20.86 -24.83
N PRO A 486 38.91 -20.09 -24.52
CA PRO A 486 37.54 -20.51 -24.82
C PRO A 486 37.41 -20.95 -26.28
N GLY A 487 36.78 -22.10 -26.49
CA GLY A 487 36.73 -22.84 -27.76
C GLY A 487 37.62 -24.09 -27.79
N SER A 488 38.47 -24.30 -26.78
CA SER A 488 39.11 -25.61 -26.55
C SER A 488 38.26 -26.46 -25.60
N PRO A 489 38.10 -27.78 -25.84
CA PRO A 489 37.27 -28.64 -25.00
C PRO A 489 37.63 -28.59 -23.51
N GLU A 490 38.93 -28.60 -23.19
CA GLU A 490 39.43 -28.64 -21.82
C GLU A 490 39.12 -27.36 -21.05
N ILE A 491 39.23 -26.20 -21.70
CA ILE A 491 38.93 -24.90 -21.09
C ILE A 491 37.43 -24.67 -21.01
N ASP A 492 36.68 -25.02 -22.07
CA ASP A 492 35.22 -24.88 -22.08
C ASP A 492 34.55 -25.74 -21.01
N ASP A 493 35.05 -26.96 -20.78
CA ASP A 493 34.54 -27.85 -19.73
C ASP A 493 34.82 -27.30 -18.32
N PHE A 494 36.04 -26.81 -18.08
CA PHE A 494 36.39 -26.17 -16.81
C PHE A 494 35.52 -24.92 -16.56
N LEU A 495 35.46 -24.01 -17.54
CA LEU A 495 34.71 -22.77 -17.42
C LEU A 495 33.21 -23.04 -17.20
N ARG A 496 32.65 -24.03 -17.91
CA ARG A 496 31.24 -24.42 -17.75
C ARG A 496 30.95 -24.94 -16.35
N ALA A 497 31.79 -25.84 -15.84
CA ALA A 497 31.63 -26.41 -14.51
C ALA A 497 31.76 -25.34 -13.43
N ASP A 498 32.81 -24.53 -13.48
CA ASP A 498 33.09 -23.53 -12.46
C ASP A 498 32.05 -22.39 -12.42
N VAL A 499 31.58 -21.95 -13.60
CA VAL A 499 30.48 -20.98 -13.69
C VAL A 499 29.16 -21.60 -13.25
N ALA A 500 28.88 -22.86 -13.59
CA ALA A 500 27.68 -23.54 -13.11
C ALA A 500 27.66 -23.65 -11.57
N ASP A 501 28.82 -23.89 -10.94
CA ASP A 501 28.96 -23.89 -9.49
C ASP A 501 28.63 -22.51 -8.90
N LEU A 502 29.17 -21.42 -9.46
CA LEU A 502 28.83 -20.05 -9.05
C LEU A 502 27.33 -19.77 -9.18
N LEU A 503 26.71 -20.14 -10.30
CA LEU A 503 25.28 -19.95 -10.53
C LEU A 503 24.44 -20.79 -9.56
N GLY A 504 24.91 -21.99 -9.21
CA GLY A 504 24.33 -22.85 -8.18
C GLY A 504 24.37 -22.20 -6.79
N ASP A 505 25.53 -21.68 -6.38
CA ASP A 505 25.71 -20.99 -5.10
C ASP A 505 24.82 -19.74 -5.00
N LEU A 506 24.71 -18.96 -6.08
CA LEU A 506 23.81 -17.80 -6.15
C LEU A 506 22.33 -18.20 -6.13
N SER A 507 21.97 -19.31 -6.77
CA SER A 507 20.60 -19.82 -6.77
C SER A 507 20.21 -20.41 -5.41
N ALA A 508 21.17 -20.98 -4.67
CA ALA A 508 20.97 -21.56 -3.34
C ALA A 508 20.57 -20.50 -2.29
N THR A 509 20.83 -19.21 -2.52
CA THR A 509 20.33 -18.12 -1.67
C THR A 509 18.82 -17.87 -1.82
N GLY A 510 18.19 -18.52 -2.81
CA GLY A 510 16.77 -18.37 -3.13
C GLY A 510 16.45 -17.20 -4.06
N THR A 511 17.46 -16.49 -4.58
CA THR A 511 17.29 -15.39 -5.54
C THR A 511 17.20 -15.91 -6.98
N GLN A 512 16.40 -15.24 -7.83
CA GLN A 512 16.36 -15.54 -9.25
C GLN A 512 17.63 -15.04 -9.95
N VAL A 513 18.32 -15.93 -10.66
CA VAL A 513 19.57 -15.60 -11.35
C VAL A 513 19.31 -15.42 -12.85
N VAL A 514 19.83 -14.32 -13.40
CA VAL A 514 19.77 -13.97 -14.82
C VAL A 514 21.19 -13.77 -15.32
N VAL A 515 21.61 -14.54 -16.31
CA VAL A 515 22.93 -14.45 -16.93
C VAL A 515 22.82 -13.69 -18.25
N LEU A 516 23.64 -12.66 -18.45
CA LEU A 516 23.76 -11.98 -19.73
C LEU A 516 24.94 -12.53 -20.53
N SER A 517 24.75 -12.72 -21.84
CA SER A 517 25.86 -12.94 -22.77
C SER A 517 26.84 -11.75 -22.78
N THR A 518 28.11 -12.02 -23.06
CA THR A 518 29.16 -11.01 -23.19
C THR A 518 29.12 -10.36 -24.59
N PRO A 519 28.81 -9.05 -24.70
CA PRO A 519 28.77 -8.35 -25.99
C PRO A 519 30.17 -8.03 -26.54
N PRO A 520 30.32 -7.61 -27.81
CA PRO A 520 31.61 -7.36 -28.44
C PRO A 520 32.34 -6.20 -27.76
N VAL A 521 33.62 -6.38 -27.43
CA VAL A 521 34.48 -5.35 -26.81
C VAL A 521 35.63 -5.00 -27.75
N ARG A 522 36.24 -3.83 -27.51
CA ARG A 522 37.47 -3.40 -28.19
C ARG A 522 38.42 -2.77 -27.17
N SER A 523 39.25 -3.59 -26.56
CA SER A 523 40.31 -3.13 -25.66
C SER A 523 41.39 -2.37 -26.44
N THR A 524 41.71 -1.16 -26.00
CA THR A 524 42.81 -0.32 -26.54
C THR A 524 43.92 -0.05 -25.51
N THR A 525 43.76 -0.55 -24.28
CA THR A 525 44.65 -0.31 -23.13
C THR A 525 44.90 -1.60 -22.37
N PRO A 526 46.13 -1.89 -21.90
CA PRO A 526 46.40 -3.06 -21.09
C PRO A 526 45.61 -3.03 -19.75
N ASP A 527 45.22 -4.19 -19.24
CA ASP A 527 44.53 -4.35 -17.95
C ASP A 527 45.17 -3.46 -16.87
N PRO A 528 44.40 -2.78 -16.00
CA PRO A 528 45.00 -2.02 -14.91
C PRO A 528 45.89 -2.94 -14.07
N ALA A 529 47.10 -2.45 -13.75
CA ALA A 529 48.02 -3.13 -12.87
C ALA A 529 47.33 -3.40 -11.52
N PRO A 530 47.62 -4.53 -10.83
CA PRO A 530 47.06 -4.76 -9.52
C PRO A 530 47.41 -3.60 -8.59
N VAL A 531 46.43 -3.02 -7.90
CA VAL A 531 46.68 -2.09 -6.79
C VAL A 531 47.24 -2.95 -5.65
N PRO A 532 48.51 -2.77 -5.24
CA PRO A 532 49.09 -3.62 -4.21
C PRO A 532 48.48 -3.24 -2.86
N THR A 533 47.86 -4.19 -2.16
CA THR A 533 47.47 -3.98 -0.76
C THR A 533 48.61 -4.25 0.22
N THR A 534 49.71 -4.92 -0.15
CA THR A 534 50.97 -4.97 0.61
C THR A 534 52.07 -5.65 -0.23
N LEU A 535 53.31 -5.16 -0.15
CA LEU A 535 54.49 -5.83 -0.72
C LEU A 535 54.92 -7.01 0.19
N PRO A 536 55.30 -8.20 -0.36
CA PRO A 536 55.95 -9.23 0.44
C PRO A 536 57.40 -8.85 0.74
N ALA A 537 57.85 -9.14 1.96
CA ALA A 537 59.16 -8.75 2.48
C ALA A 537 60.33 -9.69 2.07
N ASP A 538 60.12 -10.62 1.13
CA ASP A 538 61.08 -11.70 0.82
C ASP A 538 61.79 -11.48 -0.54
N PRO A 539 63.10 -11.16 -0.56
CA PRO A 539 63.87 -10.96 -1.78
C PRO A 539 64.14 -12.25 -2.58
N THR A 540 63.78 -13.43 -2.07
CA THR A 540 63.99 -14.71 -2.76
C THR A 540 62.88 -15.02 -3.77
N GLN A 541 61.67 -14.47 -3.59
CA GLN A 541 60.56 -14.60 -4.57
C GLN A 541 60.75 -13.73 -5.83
N ALA A 542 61.50 -12.63 -5.72
CA ALA A 542 61.80 -11.75 -6.86
C ALA A 542 62.72 -12.40 -7.90
N ALA A 543 63.54 -13.38 -7.50
CA ALA A 543 64.48 -14.06 -8.41
C ALA A 543 63.82 -15.18 -9.24
N MET A 544 62.71 -15.78 -8.77
CA MET A 544 61.97 -16.78 -9.54
C MET A 544 61.13 -16.16 -10.67
N LEU A 545 60.63 -14.93 -10.49
CA LEU A 545 59.83 -14.21 -11.50
C LEU A 545 60.66 -13.78 -12.73
N VAL A 546 61.98 -13.72 -12.62
CA VAL A 546 62.87 -13.36 -13.76
C VAL A 546 63.23 -14.59 -14.60
N ALA A 547 63.14 -15.81 -14.05
CA ALA A 547 63.46 -17.04 -14.76
C ALA A 547 62.31 -17.56 -15.64
N GLU A 548 61.04 -17.23 -15.32
CA GLU A 548 59.88 -17.60 -16.15
C GLU A 548 59.65 -16.64 -17.34
N GLY A 549 60.42 -15.56 -17.44
CA GLY A 549 60.31 -14.54 -18.50
C GLY A 549 60.96 -14.89 -19.85
N GLN A 550 61.53 -16.09 -20.04
CA GLN A 550 62.26 -16.44 -21.27
C GLN A 550 61.66 -17.53 -22.15
N GLU A 551 60.47 -18.08 -21.84
CA GLU A 551 59.76 -19.02 -22.74
C GLU A 551 58.57 -18.41 -23.51
N ALA A 552 58.42 -17.09 -23.52
CA ALA A 552 57.41 -16.41 -24.33
C ALA A 552 57.95 -16.03 -25.72
N ALA A 553 58.40 -17.01 -26.50
CA ALA A 553 58.90 -16.76 -27.86
C ALA A 553 58.53 -17.86 -28.88
N THR A 554 57.32 -18.42 -28.82
CA THR A 554 56.78 -19.18 -29.97
C THR A 554 55.25 -19.02 -30.09
N GLY A 555 54.83 -17.94 -30.75
CA GLY A 555 53.66 -17.92 -31.66
C GLY A 555 52.26 -17.67 -31.08
N VAL A 556 51.82 -16.40 -31.09
CA VAL A 556 50.46 -15.95 -31.50
C VAL A 556 50.61 -14.59 -32.21
N PRO A 557 50.06 -14.38 -33.42
CA PRO A 557 50.33 -13.19 -34.24
C PRO A 557 49.51 -11.96 -33.79
N PRO A 558 49.93 -10.73 -34.19
CA PRO A 558 49.39 -9.48 -33.66
C PRO A 558 48.14 -9.00 -34.39
N ALA A 559 47.02 -8.92 -33.66
CA ALA A 559 45.96 -7.93 -33.85
C ALA A 559 45.20 -7.75 -32.52
N GLY A 560 45.92 -7.20 -31.53
CA GLY A 560 45.40 -6.48 -30.35
C GLY A 560 44.42 -7.24 -29.46
N HIS A 561 44.93 -7.87 -28.39
CA HIS A 561 44.20 -8.38 -27.23
C HIS A 561 43.23 -9.57 -27.45
N ALA A 562 43.36 -10.63 -26.65
CA ALA A 562 42.60 -11.88 -26.77
C ALA A 562 41.08 -11.68 -26.63
N GLU A 563 40.69 -10.70 -25.83
CA GLU A 563 39.31 -10.28 -25.61
C GLU A 563 38.64 -9.61 -26.84
N ASN A 564 39.40 -9.24 -27.87
CA ASN A 564 38.88 -8.68 -29.12
C ASN A 564 38.54 -9.75 -30.18
N ASP A 565 38.74 -11.04 -29.89
CA ASP A 565 38.45 -12.15 -30.79
C ASP A 565 36.97 -12.59 -30.68
N ASP A 566 36.21 -12.34 -31.75
CA ASP A 566 34.80 -12.70 -31.84
C ASP A 566 34.54 -14.21 -31.78
N ALA A 567 35.46 -15.05 -32.25
CA ALA A 567 35.30 -16.50 -32.21
C ALA A 567 35.42 -17.04 -30.77
N ARG A 568 36.41 -16.51 -30.01
CA ARG A 568 36.56 -16.82 -28.58
C ARG A 568 35.37 -16.34 -27.77
N ARG A 569 34.88 -15.14 -28.06
CA ARG A 569 33.68 -14.59 -27.43
C ARG A 569 32.43 -15.42 -27.72
N ALA A 570 32.26 -15.89 -28.95
CA ALA A 570 31.16 -16.79 -29.31
C ALA A 570 31.25 -18.13 -28.54
N ALA A 571 32.45 -18.70 -28.42
CA ALA A 571 32.68 -19.91 -27.62
C ALA A 571 32.35 -19.69 -26.13
N TRP A 572 32.81 -18.58 -25.55
CA TRP A 572 32.46 -18.19 -24.18
C TRP A 572 30.96 -17.99 -23.97
N ASN A 573 30.27 -17.30 -24.88
CA ASN A 573 28.82 -17.14 -24.80
C ASN A 573 28.07 -18.48 -24.92
N SER A 574 28.63 -19.45 -25.66
CA SER A 574 28.13 -20.82 -25.67
C SER A 574 28.32 -21.50 -24.32
N VAL A 575 29.49 -21.36 -23.68
CA VAL A 575 29.77 -21.87 -22.34
C VAL A 575 28.82 -21.27 -21.31
N LEU A 576 28.64 -19.94 -21.30
CA LEU A 576 27.71 -19.24 -20.40
C LEU A 576 26.27 -19.73 -20.58
N ARG A 577 25.82 -19.91 -21.83
CA ARG A 577 24.48 -20.43 -22.12
C ARG A 577 24.32 -21.85 -21.59
N SER A 578 25.30 -22.72 -21.83
CA SER A 578 25.28 -24.09 -21.34
C SER A 578 25.30 -24.16 -19.81
N ALA A 579 26.13 -23.35 -19.14
CA ALA A 579 26.20 -23.27 -17.69
C ALA A 579 24.89 -22.74 -17.08
N ALA A 580 24.27 -21.74 -17.71
CA ALA A 580 22.96 -21.23 -17.29
C ALA A 580 21.86 -22.30 -17.42
N ILE A 581 21.86 -23.06 -18.52
CA ILE A 581 20.93 -24.18 -18.72
C ILE A 581 21.15 -25.27 -17.66
N SER A 582 22.40 -25.66 -17.39
CA SER A 582 22.69 -26.70 -16.38
C SER A 582 22.31 -26.27 -14.97
N ALA A 583 22.46 -24.99 -14.64
CA ALA A 583 22.07 -24.42 -13.36
C ALA A 583 20.56 -24.11 -13.26
N GLY A 584 19.79 -24.25 -14.35
CA GLY A 584 18.36 -23.96 -14.38
C GLY A 584 18.02 -22.47 -14.27
N VAL A 585 18.95 -21.59 -14.66
CA VAL A 585 18.80 -20.12 -14.53
C VAL A 585 18.52 -19.47 -15.88
N THR A 586 18.04 -18.22 -15.88
CA THR A 586 17.66 -17.54 -17.12
C THR A 586 18.88 -17.00 -17.86
N PHE A 587 18.95 -17.22 -19.17
CA PHE A 587 19.98 -16.63 -20.04
C PHE A 587 19.36 -15.59 -20.98
N LEU A 588 19.93 -14.38 -21.03
CA LEU A 588 19.53 -13.33 -21.95
C LEU A 588 20.69 -12.94 -22.88
N ASP A 589 20.38 -12.86 -24.18
CA ASP A 589 21.36 -12.60 -25.23
C ASP A 589 21.56 -11.09 -25.46
N ALA A 590 22.30 -10.45 -24.55
CA ALA A 590 22.67 -9.05 -24.64
C ALA A 590 23.59 -8.74 -25.84
N ASP A 591 24.36 -9.73 -26.33
CA ASP A 591 25.20 -9.62 -27.51
C ASP A 591 24.35 -9.39 -28.77
N ALA A 592 23.38 -10.28 -28.99
CA ALA A 592 22.43 -10.13 -30.09
C ALA A 592 21.65 -8.80 -30.01
N GLU A 593 21.25 -8.37 -28.82
CA GLU A 593 20.58 -7.07 -28.64
C GLU A 593 21.48 -5.90 -29.03
N MET A 594 22.71 -5.84 -28.50
CA MET A 594 23.60 -4.71 -28.74
C MET A 594 24.07 -4.65 -30.20
N ALA A 595 24.10 -5.78 -30.91
CA ALA A 595 24.34 -5.80 -32.35
C ALA A 595 23.27 -5.02 -33.14
N THR A 596 22.05 -4.88 -32.62
CA THR A 596 20.96 -4.11 -33.25
C THR A 596 21.07 -2.60 -33.04
N TRP A 597 22.01 -2.13 -32.21
CA TRP A 597 22.11 -0.71 -31.89
C TRP A 597 22.62 0.09 -33.10
N PRO A 598 22.19 1.36 -33.26
CA PRO A 598 22.69 2.21 -34.34
C PRO A 598 24.22 2.33 -34.28
N GLY A 599 24.92 1.93 -35.34
CA GLY A 599 26.39 1.90 -35.39
C GLY A 599 27.03 0.64 -34.80
N GLY A 600 26.24 -0.31 -34.30
CA GLY A 600 26.68 -1.56 -33.69
C GLY A 600 27.16 -1.42 -32.24
N ALA A 601 27.46 -2.56 -31.61
CA ALA A 601 27.84 -2.65 -30.19
C ALA A 601 29.18 -1.96 -29.83
N LEU A 602 30.00 -1.65 -30.83
CA LEU A 602 31.31 -1.00 -30.69
C LEU A 602 31.30 0.50 -31.02
N ASP A 603 30.13 1.08 -31.36
CA ASP A 603 30.02 2.51 -31.61
C ASP A 603 30.49 3.28 -30.34
N PRO A 604 31.41 4.25 -30.48
CA PRO A 604 31.91 5.05 -29.35
C PRO A 604 30.81 5.80 -28.58
N ARG A 605 29.63 5.99 -29.17
CA ARG A 605 28.46 6.56 -28.48
C ARG A 605 27.90 5.65 -27.39
N TRP A 606 28.13 4.34 -27.49
CA TRP A 606 27.58 3.35 -26.56
C TRP A 606 28.63 2.82 -25.59
N ARG A 607 29.92 2.99 -25.87
CA ARG A 607 31.05 2.40 -25.13
C ARG A 607 31.96 3.45 -24.49
N THR A 608 32.55 3.09 -23.36
CA THR A 608 33.65 3.84 -22.71
C THR A 608 34.93 3.01 -22.84
N GLU A 609 35.97 3.58 -23.45
CA GLU A 609 37.27 2.90 -23.69
C GLU A 609 37.16 1.54 -24.41
N GLY A 610 36.05 1.34 -25.14
CA GLY A 610 35.76 0.12 -25.90
C GLY A 610 35.40 -1.12 -25.05
N ILE A 611 35.46 -1.05 -23.73
CA ILE A 611 35.16 -2.18 -22.82
C ILE A 611 33.87 -1.91 -22.01
N GLY A 612 33.83 -0.81 -21.26
CA GLY A 612 32.65 -0.40 -20.47
C GLY A 612 31.52 0.17 -21.33
N LEU A 613 30.34 0.37 -20.75
CA LEU A 613 29.26 1.13 -21.37
C LEU A 613 29.44 2.63 -21.06
N SER A 614 29.10 3.47 -22.03
CA SER A 614 28.84 4.89 -21.77
C SER A 614 27.54 5.05 -20.97
N PRO A 615 27.27 6.20 -20.34
CA PRO A 615 26.00 6.45 -19.67
C PRO A 615 24.76 6.22 -20.57
N ASP A 616 24.87 6.56 -21.86
CA ASP A 616 23.81 6.33 -22.84
C ASP A 616 23.64 4.85 -23.20
N GLY A 617 24.75 4.12 -23.32
CA GLY A 617 24.77 2.66 -23.51
C GLY A 617 24.19 1.93 -22.30
N ALA A 618 24.58 2.32 -21.09
CA ALA A 618 24.08 1.76 -19.83
C ALA A 618 22.57 2.01 -19.67
N ALA A 619 22.10 3.25 -19.88
CA ALA A 619 20.68 3.57 -19.82
C ALA A 619 19.85 2.84 -20.90
N ARG A 620 20.42 2.56 -22.08
CA ARG A 620 19.77 1.79 -23.15
C ARG A 620 19.67 0.31 -22.78
N LEU A 621 20.77 -0.30 -22.32
CA LEU A 621 20.80 -1.69 -21.89
C LEU A 621 19.88 -1.92 -20.68
N SER A 622 19.92 -1.04 -19.67
CA SER A 622 19.01 -1.11 -18.52
C SER A 622 17.54 -1.08 -18.91
N ARG A 623 17.15 -0.25 -19.89
CA ARG A 623 15.76 -0.20 -20.41
C ARG A 623 15.35 -1.49 -21.12
N TRP A 624 16.31 -2.22 -21.70
CA TRP A 624 16.07 -3.52 -22.33
C TRP A 624 15.96 -4.66 -21.32
N ILE A 625 16.82 -4.64 -20.29
CA ILE A 625 16.85 -5.63 -19.21
C ILE A 625 15.59 -5.51 -18.31
N ALA A 626 15.22 -4.29 -17.93
CA ALA A 626 14.14 -3.98 -16.99
C ALA A 626 12.80 -4.72 -17.24
N PRO A 627 12.19 -4.69 -18.44
CA PRO A 627 10.95 -5.43 -18.69
C PRO A 627 11.15 -6.95 -18.59
N ARG A 628 12.29 -7.48 -19.06
CA ARG A 628 12.58 -8.92 -19.03
C ARG A 628 12.75 -9.44 -17.60
N ILE A 629 13.38 -8.66 -16.73
CA ILE A 629 13.47 -8.99 -15.30
C ILE A 629 12.08 -8.98 -14.65
N ARG A 630 11.22 -8.01 -14.98
CA ARG A 630 9.84 -7.98 -14.46
C ARG A 630 9.03 -9.19 -14.95
N ASP A 631 9.17 -9.56 -16.21
CA ASP A 631 8.46 -10.70 -16.80
C ASP A 631 8.91 -12.04 -16.17
N LEU A 632 10.16 -12.12 -15.71
CA LEU A 632 10.74 -13.28 -15.02
C LEU A 632 10.22 -13.49 -13.59
N GLN A 633 9.78 -12.43 -12.90
CA GLN A 633 9.01 -12.58 -11.66
C GLN A 633 7.59 -13.07 -11.92
N THR A 634 7.06 -12.81 -13.11
CA THR A 634 5.71 -13.22 -13.52
C THR A 634 5.70 -14.53 -14.29
N GLY A 635 6.54 -15.52 -13.95
CA GLY A 635 6.49 -16.90 -14.49
C GLY A 635 5.13 -17.64 -14.31
N ILE A 636 4.08 -16.91 -13.97
CA ILE A 636 2.68 -17.25 -14.05
C ILE A 636 2.28 -17.13 -15.53
N ALA A 637 2.05 -18.27 -16.20
CA ALA A 637 1.29 -18.23 -17.44
C ALA A 637 0.00 -17.44 -17.18
N ALA A 638 -0.17 -16.29 -17.85
CA ALA A 638 -1.33 -15.43 -17.62
C ALA A 638 -2.59 -16.28 -17.82
N PRO A 639 -3.46 -16.42 -16.79
CA PRO A 639 -4.67 -17.20 -16.93
C PRO A 639 -5.50 -16.65 -18.07
N ALA A 640 -6.26 -17.52 -18.75
CA ALA A 640 -7.07 -17.11 -19.90
C ALA A 640 -7.90 -15.87 -19.55
N PRO A 641 -7.93 -14.83 -20.42
CA PRO A 641 -8.72 -13.63 -20.18
C PRO A 641 -10.21 -13.99 -20.07
N LEU A 642 -10.99 -13.18 -19.36
CA LEU A 642 -12.44 -13.42 -19.16
C LEU A 642 -13.20 -13.72 -20.47
N SER A 643 -12.74 -13.17 -21.59
CA SER A 643 -13.28 -13.39 -22.95
C SER A 643 -13.02 -14.78 -23.53
N ALA A 644 -12.10 -15.56 -22.96
CA ALA A 644 -11.72 -16.91 -23.39
C ALA A 644 -12.27 -18.01 -22.46
N LEU A 645 -13.06 -17.65 -21.44
CA LEU A 645 -13.71 -18.60 -20.54
C LEU A 645 -14.91 -19.26 -21.24
N SER A 646 -14.66 -20.31 -22.03
CA SER A 646 -15.73 -21.18 -22.52
C SER A 646 -16.10 -22.24 -21.48
N THR A 647 -17.37 -22.66 -21.50
CA THR A 647 -17.87 -23.82 -20.76
C THR A 647 -17.16 -25.10 -21.23
N ALA A 648 -16.66 -25.89 -20.28
CA ALA A 648 -16.01 -27.19 -20.43
C ALA A 648 -14.78 -27.22 -21.37
N GLY A 649 -13.61 -27.43 -20.78
CA GLY A 649 -12.37 -27.78 -21.48
C GLY A 649 -11.50 -28.65 -20.56
N GLU A 650 -10.53 -29.35 -21.13
CA GLU A 650 -9.57 -30.14 -20.34
C GLU A 650 -8.85 -29.27 -19.31
N LEU A 651 -8.46 -29.89 -18.19
CA LEU A 651 -7.65 -29.23 -17.17
C LEU A 651 -6.33 -28.74 -17.80
N PRO A 652 -5.80 -27.59 -17.36
CA PRO A 652 -4.52 -27.13 -17.85
C PRO A 652 -3.43 -28.18 -17.57
N PRO A 653 -2.49 -28.40 -18.51
CA PRO A 653 -1.36 -29.28 -18.25
C PRO A 653 -0.58 -28.76 -17.04
N ALA A 654 -0.01 -29.68 -16.25
CA ALA A 654 0.76 -29.30 -15.08
C ALA A 654 1.94 -28.41 -15.50
N PRO A 655 2.17 -27.27 -14.82
CA PRO A 655 3.34 -26.44 -15.09
C PRO A 655 4.63 -27.22 -14.79
N PRO A 656 5.79 -26.81 -15.35
CA PRO A 656 7.07 -27.40 -14.99
C PRO A 656 7.29 -27.32 -13.47
N PRO A 657 7.91 -28.34 -12.86
CA PRO A 657 8.01 -28.43 -11.41
C PRO A 657 8.87 -27.30 -10.85
N THR A 658 8.25 -26.37 -10.11
CA THR A 658 8.98 -25.44 -9.23
C THR A 658 9.25 -26.15 -7.91
N PRO A 659 10.51 -26.32 -7.48
CA PRO A 659 10.81 -26.94 -6.19
C PRO A 659 10.10 -26.18 -5.05
N ARG A 660 9.44 -26.92 -4.16
CA ARG A 660 8.81 -26.30 -2.98
C ARG A 660 9.90 -25.72 -2.08
N ARG A 661 9.66 -24.50 -1.58
CA ARG A 661 10.56 -23.86 -0.63
C ARG A 661 10.38 -24.45 0.76
N THR A 662 11.47 -24.89 1.39
CA THR A 662 11.47 -25.32 2.78
C THR A 662 11.95 -24.18 3.68
N VAL A 663 11.21 -23.89 4.75
CA VAL A 663 11.55 -22.84 5.72
C VAL A 663 12.54 -23.38 6.77
N PRO A 664 13.76 -22.79 6.88
CA PRO A 664 14.76 -23.24 7.86
C PRO A 664 14.34 -22.92 9.31
N ALA A 665 14.86 -23.70 10.26
CA ALA A 665 14.64 -23.49 11.68
C ALA A 665 15.19 -22.12 12.11
N GLY A 666 14.30 -21.24 12.58
CA GLY A 666 14.63 -19.87 13.01
C GLY A 666 14.01 -18.76 12.15
N ARG A 667 13.42 -19.09 10.98
CA ARG A 667 12.57 -18.18 10.21
C ARG A 667 11.10 -18.50 10.43
N ALA A 668 10.26 -17.46 10.51
CA ALA A 668 8.82 -17.63 10.50
C ALA A 668 8.38 -18.16 9.12
N VAL A 669 7.33 -18.98 9.10
CA VAL A 669 6.68 -19.38 7.85
C VAL A 669 5.80 -18.24 7.38
N ASP A 670 6.12 -17.65 6.22
CA ASP A 670 5.38 -16.53 5.67
C ASP A 670 4.11 -17.05 5.01
N THR A 671 2.96 -16.74 5.59
CA THR A 671 1.66 -17.26 5.16
C THR A 671 0.81 -16.17 4.55
N LEU A 672 0.33 -16.38 3.32
CA LEU A 672 -0.65 -15.53 2.68
C LEU A 672 -2.03 -16.20 2.71
N VAL A 673 -3.06 -15.52 3.20
CA VAL A 673 -4.44 -16.00 3.12
C VAL A 673 -5.17 -15.27 1.99
N VAL A 674 -5.69 -16.01 1.01
CA VAL A 674 -6.48 -15.49 -0.11
C VAL A 674 -7.84 -16.19 -0.15
N GLY A 675 -8.84 -15.55 -0.75
CA GLY A 675 -10.19 -16.07 -0.82
C GLY A 675 -11.24 -15.00 -0.59
N ASP A 676 -12.40 -15.37 -0.06
CA ASP A 676 -13.55 -14.50 0.15
C ASP A 676 -13.65 -13.91 1.59
N SER A 677 -14.87 -13.57 2.02
CA SER A 677 -15.13 -13.04 3.36
C SER A 677 -14.94 -14.05 4.49
N VAL A 678 -15.08 -15.35 4.24
CA VAL A 678 -14.79 -16.38 5.23
C VAL A 678 -13.29 -16.63 5.32
N ALA A 679 -12.59 -16.62 4.18
CA ALA A 679 -11.12 -16.63 4.16
C ALA A 679 -10.53 -15.45 4.94
N HIS A 680 -11.13 -14.25 4.80
CA HIS A 680 -10.73 -13.07 5.57
C HIS A 680 -10.85 -13.30 7.09
N GLY A 681 -11.94 -13.93 7.56
CA GLY A 681 -12.13 -14.27 8.98
C GLY A 681 -11.10 -15.28 9.48
N ILE A 682 -10.73 -16.26 8.65
CA ILE A 682 -9.67 -17.25 8.96
C ILE A 682 -8.31 -16.55 9.06
N GLY A 683 -7.99 -15.67 8.11
CA GLY A 683 -6.76 -14.87 8.13
C GLY A 683 -6.64 -14.01 9.38
N TYR A 684 -7.73 -13.35 9.77
CA TYR A 684 -7.78 -12.59 11.03
C TYR A 684 -7.54 -13.46 12.27
N GLY A 685 -8.12 -14.65 12.31
CA GLY A 685 -7.88 -15.63 13.38
C GLY A 685 -6.42 -16.04 13.48
N LEU A 686 -5.79 -16.32 12.33
CA LEU A 686 -4.37 -16.65 12.22
C LEU A 686 -3.46 -15.48 12.64
N GLU A 687 -3.76 -14.25 12.23
CA GLU A 687 -3.02 -13.04 12.63
C GLU A 687 -3.07 -12.81 14.14
N ARG A 688 -4.22 -13.04 14.77
CA ARG A 688 -4.35 -12.94 16.23
C ARG A 688 -3.60 -14.04 16.95
N TRP A 689 -3.67 -15.27 16.44
CA TRP A 689 -2.97 -16.41 17.02
C TRP A 689 -1.45 -16.30 16.89
N SER A 690 -0.95 -15.79 15.76
CA SER A 690 0.49 -15.62 15.51
C SER A 690 1.11 -14.46 16.30
N LYS A 691 0.30 -13.57 16.88
CA LYS A 691 0.78 -12.41 17.63
C LYS A 691 1.66 -12.81 18.81
N GLY A 692 2.93 -12.41 18.76
CA GLY A 692 3.93 -12.72 19.80
C GLY A 692 4.63 -14.06 19.60
N ARG A 693 4.37 -14.76 18.48
CA ARG A 693 5.12 -15.94 18.03
C ARG A 693 6.17 -15.53 17.00
N SER A 694 7.18 -16.39 16.81
CA SER A 694 8.27 -16.18 15.85
C SER A 694 8.31 -17.25 14.75
N ASP A 695 7.35 -18.16 14.71
CA ASP A 695 7.31 -19.32 13.81
C ASP A 695 6.31 -19.19 12.65
N LEU A 696 5.38 -18.23 12.70
CA LEU A 696 4.40 -17.95 11.64
C LEU A 696 4.21 -16.44 11.49
N GLU A 697 4.34 -15.93 10.26
CA GLU A 697 3.92 -14.58 9.89
C GLU A 697 2.72 -14.71 8.96
N VAL A 698 1.70 -13.88 9.14
CA VAL A 698 0.43 -14.02 8.41
C VAL A 698 0.11 -12.70 7.75
N LEU A 699 -0.21 -12.77 6.46
CA LEU A 699 -0.82 -11.69 5.75
C LEU A 699 -2.19 -12.11 5.22
N ASN A 700 -3.19 -11.31 5.53
CA ASN A 700 -4.53 -11.45 4.99
C ASN A 700 -4.71 -10.67 3.67
N GLY A 701 -4.71 -11.39 2.55
CA GLY A 701 -4.96 -10.89 1.20
C GLY A 701 -6.34 -11.24 0.64
N ALA A 702 -7.27 -11.73 1.48
CA ALA A 702 -8.61 -12.13 1.07
C ALA A 702 -9.42 -10.94 0.53
N ARG A 703 -10.28 -11.20 -0.47
CA ARG A 703 -11.17 -10.22 -1.08
C ARG A 703 -12.62 -10.65 -0.89
N LEU A 704 -13.36 -9.85 -0.14
CA LEU A 704 -14.75 -10.16 0.12
C LEU A 704 -15.58 -10.33 -1.14
N GLY A 705 -16.52 -11.27 -1.08
CA GLY A 705 -17.54 -11.39 -2.12
C GLY A 705 -17.01 -11.95 -3.45
N CYS A 706 -15.73 -12.31 -3.51
CA CYS A 706 -15.10 -12.77 -4.74
C CYS A 706 -15.02 -14.30 -4.80
N PRO A 707 -15.46 -14.92 -5.91
CA PRO A 707 -15.32 -16.35 -6.14
C PRO A 707 -13.93 -16.68 -6.70
N ILE A 708 -13.58 -17.96 -6.67
CA ILE A 708 -12.52 -18.50 -7.52
C ILE A 708 -13.05 -18.76 -8.92
N ALA A 709 -14.29 -19.21 -9.06
CA ALA A 709 -14.85 -19.43 -10.38
C ALA A 709 -15.32 -18.10 -11.00
N ARG A 710 -14.49 -17.49 -11.86
CA ARG A 710 -14.65 -16.12 -12.37
C ARG A 710 -15.83 -15.93 -13.31
N GLY A 711 -16.23 -14.66 -13.51
CA GLY A 711 -17.19 -14.24 -14.55
C GLY A 711 -18.63 -14.74 -14.38
N GLY A 712 -19.49 -14.32 -15.31
CA GLY A 712 -20.90 -14.69 -15.34
C GLY A 712 -21.75 -13.95 -14.31
N SER A 713 -22.98 -14.43 -14.11
CA SER A 713 -23.90 -13.92 -13.09
C SER A 713 -24.19 -14.98 -12.05
N PHE A 714 -24.53 -14.58 -10.84
CA PHE A 714 -24.92 -15.48 -9.77
C PHE A 714 -26.25 -15.06 -9.15
N ARG A 715 -26.90 -16.00 -8.46
CA ARG A 715 -28.08 -15.75 -7.66
C ARG A 715 -27.76 -16.01 -6.20
N PHE A 716 -27.98 -15.01 -5.36
CA PHE A 716 -27.75 -15.11 -3.92
C PHE A 716 -28.91 -14.48 -3.18
N ARG A 717 -29.50 -15.17 -2.20
CA ARG A 717 -30.69 -14.68 -1.45
C ARG A 717 -31.83 -14.15 -2.35
N ARG A 718 -31.98 -14.75 -3.55
CA ARG A 718 -32.93 -14.41 -4.63
C ARG A 718 -32.56 -13.21 -5.50
N ASP A 719 -31.50 -12.47 -5.19
CA ASP A 719 -31.00 -11.39 -6.02
C ASP A 719 -30.08 -11.92 -7.13
N ILE A 720 -30.11 -11.27 -8.30
CA ILE A 720 -29.24 -11.59 -9.44
C ILE A 720 -28.16 -10.51 -9.54
N ALA A 721 -26.90 -10.92 -9.53
CA ALA A 721 -25.77 -9.99 -9.62
C ALA A 721 -24.64 -10.57 -10.48
N THR A 722 -23.65 -9.74 -10.76
CA THR A 722 -22.39 -10.11 -11.42
C THR A 722 -21.24 -9.75 -10.50
N PHE A 723 -20.17 -10.55 -10.52
CA PHE A 723 -18.95 -10.21 -9.80
C PHE A 723 -18.25 -9.02 -10.46
N GLY A 724 -17.68 -8.13 -9.65
CA GLY A 724 -16.92 -6.99 -10.14
C GLY A 724 -15.65 -7.40 -10.87
N ALA A 725 -15.10 -6.51 -11.70
CA ALA A 725 -13.84 -6.76 -12.41
C ALA A 725 -12.65 -6.94 -11.44
N ASP A 726 -12.76 -6.41 -10.23
CA ASP A 726 -11.81 -6.53 -9.14
C ASP A 726 -11.85 -7.88 -8.40
N CYS A 727 -12.77 -8.77 -8.77
CA CYS A 727 -12.80 -10.17 -8.34
C CYS A 727 -12.11 -11.13 -9.32
N ASP A 728 -11.50 -10.63 -10.41
CA ASP A 728 -10.73 -11.48 -11.31
C ASP A 728 -9.39 -11.87 -10.66
N TRP A 729 -9.35 -13.04 -10.03
CA TRP A 729 -8.16 -13.54 -9.35
C TRP A 729 -6.94 -13.66 -10.27
N ALA A 730 -7.12 -13.81 -11.58
CA ALA A 730 -6.02 -13.85 -12.53
C ALA A 730 -5.26 -12.52 -12.63
N THR A 731 -5.89 -11.42 -12.21
CA THR A 731 -5.23 -10.11 -12.07
C THR A 731 -4.82 -9.84 -10.62
N VAL A 732 -5.65 -10.27 -9.66
CA VAL A 732 -5.44 -10.00 -8.24
C VAL A 732 -4.28 -10.81 -7.66
N PHE A 733 -4.22 -12.12 -7.90
CA PHE A 733 -3.19 -12.98 -7.33
C PHE A 733 -1.78 -12.60 -7.80
N PRO A 734 -1.52 -12.37 -9.10
CA PRO A 734 -0.21 -11.84 -9.51
C PRO A 734 0.13 -10.52 -8.83
N GLY A 735 -0.84 -9.61 -8.66
CA GLY A 735 -0.62 -8.35 -7.95
C GLY A 735 -0.24 -8.53 -6.48
N LEU A 736 -0.83 -9.52 -5.78
CA LEU A 736 -0.46 -9.87 -4.41
C LEU A 736 0.95 -10.49 -4.34
N LEU A 737 1.29 -11.33 -5.31
CA LEU A 737 2.58 -12.02 -5.38
C LEU A 737 3.73 -11.14 -5.91
N GLN A 738 3.43 -10.06 -6.64
CA GLN A 738 4.42 -9.12 -7.18
C GLN A 738 5.21 -8.34 -6.11
N GLY A 739 4.81 -8.40 -4.84
CA GLY A 739 5.55 -7.76 -3.73
C GLY A 739 5.86 -8.69 -2.56
N GLN A 740 5.54 -9.99 -2.68
CA GLN A 740 5.57 -10.94 -1.57
C GLN A 740 5.88 -12.34 -2.06
N ARG A 741 6.63 -13.10 -1.25
CA ARG A 741 7.03 -14.47 -1.58
C ARG A 741 6.60 -15.44 -0.49
N PRO A 742 5.28 -15.63 -0.26
CA PRO A 742 4.78 -16.48 0.83
C PRO A 742 5.31 -17.91 0.68
N ASP A 743 5.60 -18.57 1.80
CA ASP A 743 6.00 -19.98 1.84
C ASP A 743 4.77 -20.89 1.78
N VAL A 744 3.67 -20.44 2.40
CA VAL A 744 2.40 -21.15 2.43
C VAL A 744 1.29 -20.17 2.04
N ILE A 745 0.36 -20.62 1.20
CA ILE A 745 -0.79 -19.84 0.77
C ILE A 745 -2.06 -20.59 1.16
N VAL A 746 -2.87 -20.03 2.05
CA VAL A 746 -4.19 -20.56 2.37
C VAL A 746 -5.19 -20.01 1.36
N LEU A 747 -5.75 -20.88 0.52
CA LEU A 747 -6.80 -20.54 -0.43
C LEU A 747 -8.17 -20.94 0.15
N GLY A 748 -8.87 -19.94 0.67
CA GLY A 748 -10.26 -20.07 1.12
C GLY A 748 -11.25 -19.92 -0.05
N THR A 749 -12.18 -20.85 -0.15
CA THR A 749 -13.31 -20.87 -1.10
C THR A 749 -14.59 -21.09 -0.32
N GLY A 750 -15.78 -21.02 -0.92
CA GLY A 750 -16.99 -21.28 -0.15
C GLY A 750 -18.30 -20.92 -0.84
N ILE A 751 -19.00 -19.95 -0.26
CA ILE A 751 -20.40 -19.67 -0.60
C ILE A 751 -20.61 -19.30 -2.07
N TRP A 752 -19.64 -18.61 -2.68
CA TRP A 752 -19.73 -18.15 -4.06
C TRP A 752 -19.51 -19.25 -5.10
N GLU A 753 -18.98 -20.40 -4.70
CA GLU A 753 -18.87 -21.58 -5.55
C GLU A 753 -20.16 -22.42 -5.56
N VAL A 754 -21.02 -22.29 -4.53
CA VAL A 754 -22.22 -23.12 -4.36
C VAL A 754 -23.54 -22.42 -4.75
N VAL A 755 -23.50 -21.11 -5.03
CA VAL A 755 -24.65 -20.35 -5.56
C VAL A 755 -25.06 -20.83 -6.95
N ASP A 756 -26.32 -20.59 -7.31
CA ASP A 756 -26.73 -20.75 -8.71
C ASP A 756 -25.99 -19.71 -9.57
N ARG A 757 -25.51 -20.12 -10.74
CA ARG A 757 -24.77 -19.25 -11.64
C ARG A 757 -25.12 -19.45 -13.11
N ARG A 758 -24.84 -18.40 -13.87
CA ARG A 758 -24.76 -18.35 -15.33
C ARG A 758 -23.31 -18.16 -15.74
N PHE A 759 -22.88 -18.80 -16.81
CA PHE A 759 -21.55 -18.56 -17.38
C PHE A 759 -21.50 -17.23 -18.14
N PRO A 760 -20.30 -16.67 -18.39
CA PRO A 760 -20.17 -15.52 -19.27
C PRO A 760 -20.82 -15.79 -20.64
N GLY A 761 -21.79 -14.97 -21.05
CA GLY A 761 -22.47 -15.11 -22.34
C GLY A 761 -23.51 -16.24 -22.44
N ASP A 762 -23.87 -16.89 -21.33
CA ASP A 762 -24.94 -17.90 -21.26
C ASP A 762 -26.08 -17.42 -20.37
N ASP A 763 -27.32 -17.72 -20.75
CA ASP A 763 -28.53 -17.36 -20.00
C ASP A 763 -29.06 -18.48 -19.09
N ARG A 764 -28.47 -19.68 -19.15
CA ARG A 764 -28.91 -20.83 -18.35
C ARG A 764 -28.35 -20.83 -16.94
N TRP A 765 -29.26 -20.80 -15.96
CA TRP A 765 -28.96 -21.03 -14.55
C TRP A 765 -28.58 -22.49 -14.31
N ARG A 766 -27.43 -22.68 -13.66
CA ARG A 766 -26.90 -23.98 -13.24
C ARG A 766 -26.34 -23.86 -11.83
N HIS A 767 -26.00 -24.97 -11.20
CA HIS A 767 -25.37 -24.98 -9.89
C HIS A 767 -24.34 -26.12 -9.79
N ILE A 768 -23.52 -26.06 -8.76
CA ILE A 768 -22.57 -27.12 -8.40
C ILE A 768 -23.28 -28.47 -8.20
N GLY A 769 -22.66 -29.57 -8.63
CA GLY A 769 -23.26 -30.90 -8.77
C GLY A 769 -23.75 -31.21 -10.19
N GLN A 770 -23.84 -30.21 -11.07
CA GLN A 770 -24.04 -30.41 -12.50
C GLN A 770 -22.67 -30.52 -13.20
N PRO A 771 -22.47 -31.49 -14.13
CA PRO A 771 -21.16 -31.76 -14.72
C PRO A 771 -20.45 -30.54 -15.33
N GLU A 772 -21.18 -29.65 -15.99
CA GLU A 772 -20.56 -28.48 -16.63
C GLU A 772 -20.08 -27.43 -15.62
N VAL A 773 -20.79 -27.28 -14.50
CA VAL A 773 -20.40 -26.35 -13.42
C VAL A 773 -19.25 -26.91 -12.62
N ASP A 774 -19.29 -28.21 -12.31
CA ASP A 774 -18.20 -28.89 -11.60
C ASP A 774 -16.90 -28.82 -12.39
N ALA A 775 -16.95 -29.11 -13.69
CA ALA A 775 -15.79 -28.99 -14.57
C ALA A 775 -15.25 -27.55 -14.63
N TYR A 776 -16.14 -26.56 -14.63
CA TYR A 776 -15.75 -25.15 -14.63
C TYR A 776 -15.07 -24.73 -13.32
N ILE A 777 -15.66 -25.07 -12.17
CA ILE A 777 -15.08 -24.76 -10.85
C ILE A 777 -13.75 -25.49 -10.68
N LEU A 778 -13.67 -26.77 -11.04
CA LEU A 778 -12.44 -27.55 -10.94
C LEU A 778 -11.32 -26.94 -11.79
N LYS A 779 -11.62 -26.52 -13.02
CA LYS A 779 -10.66 -25.84 -13.90
C LYS A 779 -10.15 -24.54 -13.29
N GLU A 780 -11.04 -23.72 -12.74
CA GLU A 780 -10.65 -22.46 -12.10
C GLU A 780 -9.86 -22.68 -10.81
N LEU A 781 -10.20 -23.69 -9.99
CA LEU A 781 -9.44 -24.09 -8.81
C LEU A 781 -8.03 -24.53 -9.17
N VAL A 782 -7.87 -25.42 -10.16
CA VAL A 782 -6.55 -25.90 -10.59
C VAL A 782 -5.73 -24.74 -11.17
N SER A 783 -6.34 -23.85 -11.95
CA SER A 783 -5.65 -22.69 -12.52
C SER A 783 -5.22 -21.69 -11.43
N ALA A 784 -6.05 -21.50 -10.40
CA ALA A 784 -5.72 -20.67 -9.24
C ALA A 784 -4.58 -21.27 -8.42
N ILE A 785 -4.58 -22.59 -8.19
CA ILE A 785 -3.48 -23.31 -7.53
C ILE A 785 -2.17 -23.12 -8.30
N ASP A 786 -2.21 -23.28 -9.63
CA ASP A 786 -1.02 -23.08 -10.47
C ASP A 786 -0.48 -21.66 -10.37
N ALA A 787 -1.36 -20.65 -10.39
CA ALA A 787 -0.96 -19.25 -10.26
C ALA A 787 -0.37 -18.92 -8.88
N LEU A 788 -0.95 -19.45 -7.80
CA LEU A 788 -0.49 -19.23 -6.43
C LEU A 788 0.80 -20.00 -6.13
N GLY A 789 0.90 -21.24 -6.60
CA GLY A 789 2.04 -22.14 -6.40
C GLY A 789 3.23 -21.86 -7.30
N ALA A 790 3.10 -20.99 -8.31
CA ALA A 790 4.14 -20.71 -9.32
C ALA A 790 5.51 -20.31 -8.71
N SER A 791 5.49 -19.67 -7.53
CA SER A 791 6.70 -19.25 -6.81
C SER A 791 7.28 -20.30 -5.86
N GLY A 792 6.81 -21.55 -5.90
CA GLY A 792 7.22 -22.64 -5.01
C GLY A 792 6.60 -22.57 -3.62
N ALA A 793 5.49 -21.83 -3.47
CA ALA A 793 4.69 -21.79 -2.24
C ALA A 793 3.77 -23.01 -2.15
N GLU A 794 3.55 -23.53 -0.94
CA GLU A 794 2.55 -24.57 -0.71
C GLU A 794 1.14 -23.98 -0.69
N VAL A 795 0.22 -24.48 -1.54
CA VAL A 795 -1.17 -24.01 -1.58
C VAL A 795 -2.05 -24.91 -0.71
N VAL A 796 -2.55 -24.37 0.39
CA VAL A 796 -3.43 -25.05 1.34
C VAL A 796 -4.89 -24.73 1.03
N LEU A 797 -5.65 -25.74 0.60
CA LEU A 797 -7.09 -25.67 0.45
C LEU A 797 -7.77 -26.08 1.75
N LEU A 798 -8.80 -25.35 2.17
CA LEU A 798 -9.61 -25.70 3.35
C LEU A 798 -10.95 -26.24 2.89
N THR A 799 -11.35 -27.42 3.40
CA THR A 799 -12.75 -27.87 3.21
C THR A 799 -13.71 -26.91 3.91
N TYR A 800 -14.86 -26.68 3.32
CA TYR A 800 -15.81 -25.70 3.79
C TYR A 800 -16.84 -26.33 4.73
N PRO A 801 -17.00 -25.83 5.98
CA PRO A 801 -18.04 -26.32 6.87
C PRO A 801 -19.45 -26.03 6.32
N HIS A 802 -20.40 -26.92 6.60
CA HIS A 802 -21.82 -26.66 6.31
C HIS A 802 -22.28 -25.37 7.00
N PHE A 803 -23.15 -24.61 6.34
CA PHE A 803 -23.54 -23.28 6.78
C PHE A 803 -25.02 -23.02 6.45
N GLN A 804 -25.59 -21.99 7.07
CA GLN A 804 -26.95 -21.54 6.81
C GLN A 804 -26.94 -20.03 6.57
N ALA A 805 -26.83 -19.61 5.32
CA ALA A 805 -26.64 -18.21 4.98
C ALA A 805 -27.87 -17.36 5.36
N GLY A 806 -27.64 -16.24 6.04
CA GLY A 806 -28.68 -15.25 6.33
C GLY A 806 -29.60 -15.63 7.50
N LEU A 807 -29.12 -16.45 8.43
CA LEU A 807 -29.85 -16.83 9.64
C LEU A 807 -30.28 -15.63 10.50
N ASP A 808 -29.40 -14.63 10.61
CA ASP A 808 -29.64 -13.35 11.30
C ASP A 808 -30.77 -12.54 10.66
N GLN A 809 -31.03 -12.76 9.38
CA GLN A 809 -32.04 -12.10 8.57
C GLN A 809 -33.31 -12.95 8.41
N GLY A 810 -33.39 -14.10 9.09
CA GLY A 810 -34.53 -15.00 9.04
C GLY A 810 -34.63 -15.84 7.76
N PHE A 811 -33.57 -15.87 6.94
CA PHE A 811 -33.53 -16.78 5.79
C PHE A 811 -33.36 -18.22 6.25
N THR A 812 -34.07 -19.13 5.57
CA THR A 812 -33.98 -20.58 5.78
C THR A 812 -34.12 -21.28 4.44
N ASN A 813 -33.53 -22.47 4.32
CA ASN A 813 -33.63 -23.33 3.12
C ASN A 813 -33.21 -22.65 1.81
N LEU A 814 -32.17 -21.81 1.86
CA LEU A 814 -31.58 -21.23 0.65
C LEU A 814 -30.81 -22.30 -0.14
N PRO A 815 -30.86 -22.32 -1.48
CA PRO A 815 -30.11 -23.27 -2.30
C PRO A 815 -28.61 -23.31 -1.97
N GLU A 816 -28.01 -22.15 -1.72
CA GLU A 816 -26.60 -22.04 -1.33
C GLU A 816 -26.29 -22.64 0.05
N SER A 817 -27.29 -22.87 0.91
CA SER A 817 -27.13 -23.52 2.21
C SER A 817 -27.33 -25.04 2.16
N ASP A 818 -27.53 -25.62 0.96
CA ASP A 818 -27.71 -27.06 0.80
C ASP A 818 -26.40 -27.81 1.11
N PRO A 819 -26.38 -28.68 2.15
CA PRO A 819 -25.19 -29.46 2.50
C PRO A 819 -24.62 -30.26 1.32
N ALA A 820 -25.47 -30.77 0.41
CA ALA A 820 -25.01 -31.53 -0.74
C ALA A 820 -24.16 -30.70 -1.71
N ARG A 821 -24.44 -29.40 -1.84
CA ARG A 821 -23.63 -28.48 -2.65
C ARG A 821 -22.28 -28.20 -1.99
N VAL A 822 -22.25 -28.07 -0.67
CA VAL A 822 -21.02 -27.87 0.09
C VAL A 822 -20.14 -29.13 0.09
N ASP A 823 -20.75 -30.30 0.27
CA ASP A 823 -20.04 -31.58 0.16
C ASP A 823 -19.43 -31.75 -1.23
N ARG A 824 -20.17 -31.37 -2.28
CA ARG A 824 -19.65 -31.39 -3.65
C ARG A 824 -18.49 -30.41 -3.85
N LEU A 825 -18.55 -29.20 -3.30
CA LEU A 825 -17.40 -28.28 -3.31
C LEU A 825 -16.17 -28.92 -2.64
N ASN A 826 -16.36 -29.57 -1.49
CA ASN A 826 -15.28 -30.22 -0.76
C ASN A 826 -14.69 -31.42 -1.52
N GLU A 827 -15.48 -32.11 -2.33
CA GLU A 827 -14.97 -33.09 -3.28
C GLU A 827 -14.13 -32.45 -4.39
N LEU A 828 -14.57 -31.32 -4.96
CA LEU A 828 -13.83 -30.60 -5.99
C LEU A 828 -12.51 -30.02 -5.48
N LEU A 829 -12.45 -29.54 -4.23
CA LEU A 829 -11.21 -29.10 -3.59
C LEU A 829 -10.19 -30.25 -3.47
N ARG A 830 -10.66 -31.44 -3.06
CA ARG A 830 -9.80 -32.64 -3.00
C ARG A 830 -9.33 -33.08 -4.39
N GLN A 831 -10.21 -33.02 -5.40
CA GLN A 831 -9.82 -33.31 -6.79
C GLN A 831 -8.80 -32.29 -7.33
N ALA A 832 -8.95 -31.00 -7.03
CA ALA A 832 -8.03 -29.95 -7.45
C ALA A 832 -6.63 -30.14 -6.83
N ALA A 833 -6.55 -30.45 -5.53
CA ALA A 833 -5.28 -30.76 -4.89
C ALA A 833 -4.65 -32.05 -5.44
N ALA A 834 -5.44 -33.10 -5.67
CA ALA A 834 -4.97 -34.35 -6.26
C ALA A 834 -4.43 -34.16 -7.69
N ALA A 835 -4.92 -33.16 -8.44
CA ALA A 835 -4.41 -32.80 -9.75
C ALA A 835 -3.03 -32.07 -9.71
N ARG A 836 -2.58 -31.63 -8.52
CA ARG A 836 -1.32 -30.90 -8.31
C ARG A 836 -0.56 -31.43 -7.07
N PRO A 837 -0.15 -32.71 -7.09
CA PRO A 837 0.58 -33.30 -5.96
C PRO A 837 1.88 -32.55 -5.70
N GLY A 838 2.17 -32.27 -4.42
CA GLY A 838 3.37 -31.52 -3.99
C GLY A 838 3.25 -30.00 -4.08
N VAL A 839 2.22 -29.47 -4.75
CA VAL A 839 1.94 -28.02 -4.85
C VAL A 839 0.73 -27.61 -4.03
N ALA A 840 -0.25 -28.52 -3.86
CA ALA A 840 -1.44 -28.25 -3.07
C ALA A 840 -1.78 -29.37 -2.08
N THR A 841 -2.23 -28.97 -0.90
CA THR A 841 -2.68 -29.86 0.19
C THR A 841 -4.06 -29.44 0.68
N VAL A 842 -4.90 -30.40 1.07
CA VAL A 842 -6.20 -30.11 1.69
C VAL A 842 -6.12 -30.32 3.19
N LEU A 843 -6.60 -29.35 3.96
CA LEU A 843 -6.87 -29.50 5.40
C LEU A 843 -8.39 -29.53 5.65
N ASP A 844 -8.82 -30.47 6.50
CA ASP A 844 -10.24 -30.76 6.69
C ASP A 844 -10.88 -29.88 7.77
N LEU A 845 -11.10 -28.60 7.43
CA LEU A 845 -11.78 -27.64 8.30
C LEU A 845 -13.23 -28.04 8.56
N GLN A 846 -13.96 -28.61 7.58
CA GLN A 846 -15.30 -29.18 7.80
C GLN A 846 -15.28 -30.24 8.90
N GLY A 847 -14.39 -31.24 8.78
CA GLY A 847 -14.29 -32.32 9.76
C GLY A 847 -13.87 -31.85 11.15
N TRP A 848 -12.96 -30.88 11.24
CA TRP A 848 -12.59 -30.26 12.51
C TRP A 848 -13.76 -29.46 13.12
N TYR A 849 -14.47 -28.68 12.29
CA TYR A 849 -15.58 -27.85 12.76
C TYR A 849 -16.78 -28.70 13.22
N ALA A 850 -17.03 -29.82 12.55
CA ALA A 850 -18.10 -30.76 12.92
C ALA A 850 -17.89 -31.43 14.29
N GLN A 851 -16.66 -31.47 14.81
CA GLN A 851 -16.35 -31.97 16.14
C GLN A 851 -16.64 -30.94 17.26
N GLN A 852 -16.90 -29.69 16.89
CA GLN A 852 -17.24 -28.65 17.84
C GLN A 852 -18.72 -28.76 18.29
N PRO A 853 -19.06 -28.35 19.52
CA PRO A 853 -20.45 -28.38 20.01
C PRO A 853 -21.44 -27.71 19.03
N PRO A 854 -22.45 -28.43 18.49
CA PRO A 854 -23.33 -27.94 17.44
C PRO A 854 -24.34 -26.89 17.93
N ASP A 855 -24.67 -26.91 19.22
CA ASP A 855 -25.51 -25.92 19.90
C ASP A 855 -24.90 -24.51 19.92
N GLN A 856 -23.57 -24.42 19.73
CA GLN A 856 -22.84 -23.16 19.71
C GLN A 856 -22.63 -22.59 18.30
N ASP A 857 -23.11 -23.24 17.25
CA ASP A 857 -22.90 -22.77 15.87
C ASP A 857 -23.44 -21.35 15.66
N ARG A 858 -24.62 -21.04 16.22
CA ARG A 858 -25.20 -19.69 16.17
C ARG A 858 -24.43 -18.64 16.95
N VAL A 859 -23.65 -19.05 17.95
CA VAL A 859 -22.79 -18.15 18.71
C VAL A 859 -21.52 -17.84 17.91
N ARG A 860 -20.98 -18.86 17.24
CA ARG A 860 -19.75 -18.76 16.44
C ARG A 860 -19.99 -18.15 15.06
N ARG A 861 -21.19 -18.34 14.49
CA ARG A 861 -21.63 -17.81 13.20
C ARG A 861 -23.05 -17.24 13.32
N PRO A 862 -23.22 -16.00 13.84
CA PRO A 862 -24.53 -15.39 14.08
C PRO A 862 -25.38 -15.23 12.82
N ASP A 863 -24.75 -14.95 11.68
CA ASP A 863 -25.40 -14.88 10.36
C ASP A 863 -25.44 -16.24 9.63
N GLY A 864 -24.96 -17.28 10.31
CA GLY A 864 -24.84 -18.65 9.84
C GLY A 864 -23.76 -18.91 8.82
N LEU A 865 -22.87 -17.93 8.55
CA LEU A 865 -21.79 -18.03 7.57
C LEU A 865 -20.42 -17.61 8.13
N HIS A 866 -20.31 -16.40 8.70
CA HIS A 866 -19.03 -15.83 9.12
C HIS A 866 -18.70 -16.15 10.57
N PHE A 867 -17.44 -16.51 10.82
CA PHE A 867 -16.95 -16.71 12.19
C PHE A 867 -16.86 -15.39 12.95
N THR A 868 -17.24 -15.39 14.22
CA THR A 868 -17.07 -14.23 15.10
C THR A 868 -15.60 -13.95 15.41
N ASP A 869 -15.30 -12.69 15.71
CA ASP A 869 -13.98 -12.25 16.18
C ASP A 869 -13.47 -13.00 17.43
N GLU A 870 -14.40 -13.50 18.24
CA GLU A 870 -14.13 -14.26 19.46
C GLU A 870 -13.73 -15.71 19.15
N PHE A 871 -14.35 -16.32 18.12
CA PHE A 871 -14.09 -17.71 17.74
C PHE A 871 -12.97 -17.84 16.71
N ALA A 872 -12.74 -16.84 15.85
CA ALA A 872 -11.71 -16.88 14.81
C ALA A 872 -10.30 -17.28 15.33
N PRO A 873 -9.81 -16.83 16.50
CA PRO A 873 -8.53 -17.28 17.03
C PRO A 873 -8.44 -18.80 17.29
N THR A 874 -9.55 -19.47 17.62
CA THR A 874 -9.61 -20.93 17.80
C THR A 874 -9.35 -21.68 16.49
N ILE A 875 -9.74 -21.09 15.36
CA ILE A 875 -9.36 -21.63 14.03
C ILE A 875 -7.86 -21.46 13.83
N GLY A 876 -7.29 -20.31 14.24
CA GLY A 876 -5.84 -20.08 14.23
C GLY A 876 -5.06 -21.07 15.08
N GLU A 877 -5.58 -21.45 16.25
CA GLU A 877 -4.97 -22.47 17.13
C GLU A 877 -4.91 -23.85 16.49
N TRP A 878 -5.92 -24.23 15.72
CA TRP A 878 -5.94 -25.49 14.97
C TRP A 878 -5.09 -25.42 13.69
N LEU A 879 -5.26 -24.36 12.90
CA LEU A 879 -4.68 -24.24 11.57
C LEU A 879 -3.20 -23.85 11.61
N GLY A 880 -2.83 -22.91 12.49
CA GLY A 880 -1.48 -22.35 12.59
C GLY A 880 -0.36 -23.39 12.69
N PRO A 881 -0.42 -24.36 13.63
CA PRO A 881 0.59 -25.42 13.74
C PRO A 881 0.73 -26.27 12.48
N GLN A 882 -0.37 -26.50 11.75
CA GLN A 882 -0.36 -27.27 10.50
C GLN A 882 0.35 -26.50 9.39
N LEU A 883 0.10 -25.18 9.29
CA LEU A 883 0.79 -24.33 8.31
C LEU A 883 2.30 -24.23 8.58
N VAL A 884 2.68 -24.12 9.86
CA VAL A 884 4.11 -24.14 10.25
C VAL A 884 4.76 -25.46 9.88
N ALA A 885 4.08 -26.59 10.13
CA ALA A 885 4.59 -27.91 9.74
C ALA A 885 4.75 -28.04 8.22
N LEU A 886 3.75 -27.61 7.45
CA LEU A 886 3.77 -27.66 5.98
C LEU A 886 4.89 -26.81 5.37
N GLY A 887 5.15 -25.61 5.89
CA GLY A 887 6.26 -24.77 5.45
C GLY A 887 7.64 -25.34 5.79
N ARG A 888 7.75 -26.15 6.86
CA ARG A 888 9.02 -26.73 7.34
C ARG A 888 9.31 -28.13 6.82
N THR A 889 8.34 -28.79 6.19
CA THR A 889 8.52 -30.15 5.70
C THR A 889 9.21 -30.11 4.33
N PRO A 890 10.43 -30.68 4.17
CA PRO A 890 10.99 -30.96 2.86
C PRO A 890 10.17 -32.11 2.22
N ILE A 891 9.87 -31.99 0.93
CA ILE A 891 9.19 -33.04 0.15
C ILE A 891 10.24 -33.89 -0.56
#